data_AF-A0AB34KSU7-F1
#
_entry.id   AF-A0AB34KSU7-F1
#
_cell.length_a   1.000
_cell.length_b   1.000
_cell.length_c   1.000
_cell.angle_alpha   90.00
_cell.angle_beta   90.00
_cell.angle_gamma   90.00
#
_symmetry.space_group_name_H-M   'P 1'
#
loop_
_entity.id
_entity.type
_entity.pdbx_description
1 polymer ?
#
loop_
_entity_poly.entity_id
_entity_poly.type
_entity_poly.pdbx_seq_one_letter_code
_entity_poly.pdbx_strand_id
1 'polypeptide(L)'
;MSSARKRTRDDDDDDTVSDDVEIESASSSFRQNAKRSRVALAQERGGSTVSDDESEADLNQLINGFEEEGEDGDEQGSEHEREAEDEEIDEIRASQFVQKGIRTQKENVASEYGVIEEVRCRNFMCHGNLRIKLGPLINFIIGHNGSGKSAVLTALTMCLGGKATATNRGASLKSLIKEGEESATLAVKIKNRGDGAYKPDLYGTSITVERHFSRGGASGFKIKNAEDKIITTRKSDLDDILDYFAFQLDNPINVLTQDMARQFLSNSTAADKYKFFIKGTQLETLDADYKLLEEHLDGIETKLRSREEDIGVLRQKAEDAEKRKKRLDASRTIQDNIKKTQWMHAWAQVEEQERTLETFERDVRLQEQRIEDVTAAASDASGAYDGHNQAFEAACNHLVSVRSTVDDVRNHWSEEKAALDANTKEIQDQRAQERRIKDDLKSHTSNKRRLEQEIAEEEARLSGAEGPEYNERVQRLEELRQAVVDIDAEVEEHAAQRPILIKEQAEAKAALDNAKEPISAQSEICEKASGLVQRLQTNHGSKLAPFRPNMPQLVKAVDNETRWRKKPVGPMGLHVKLKKQEWSSQLEKTFGGVLDAFVCTNKDDQMLLSQIMKRVNCSVQIYIGPDQPLDTTDKEPDEGLDTILGVLDIDNDMVRNQLIINQAIEQTVLIPDNNEASAFMNGSVRPRNVKVAMAFGAKRGSGIRYDFSRSGQPKATPIHPWEGQVRMQSDRAEQIRRAKENEDHAKRELAALQRDARGLQETHKVAGQALNRWERRNKELRVRKQQADDAVEAMQNEIENNRPQDGKLQELQSQLATVNEDVTATQSSYQDAIDWKDRLNDQDVELKARYTTALQEYQTVEKQIEKAESKKSKIENDRVNALREKNLALEEIDSAKASLAEHEARRDTQRTRVQVEFVSEAEKICRRIPVEEGVTTDMLDKRLDKFMKEYERAQMEAGGTREELTVAWRQAKQEYQDARGQLTEMLRFAKAVKRALDERNHRWKMFRKYISFRARFMFSYLLSERQFRGRVIMDHKGKELDIKVEPDLTKQSDSGRKTQTLSGGEKSFSTICLLLAIWEAMGSPIRCLDEFDVFMDSVNRATSMSMMIQAARRSVGRQFILITPQSMSNVQLGEDVSIHKMSDPERGQTTLPFTQA
;
A
#
# COMPACT_ATOMS: atom_id res chain seq x y z
N MET A 1 -50.63 -30.70 33.03
CA MET A 1 -51.43 -30.02 34.07
C MET A 1 -50.50 -29.60 35.21
N SER A 2 -50.75 -28.42 35.77
CA SER A 2 -50.04 -27.75 36.89
C SER A 2 -48.71 -27.07 36.52
N SER A 3 -48.58 -25.78 36.19
CA SER A 3 -49.07 -24.50 36.76
C SER A 3 -48.10 -23.83 37.76
N ALA A 4 -47.60 -22.67 37.33
CA ALA A 4 -47.33 -21.43 38.07
C ALA A 4 -46.01 -21.24 38.86
N ARG A 5 -45.09 -20.52 38.18
CA ARG A 5 -44.36 -19.29 38.57
C ARG A 5 -44.43 -18.81 40.04
N LYS A 6 -43.25 -18.52 40.63
CA LYS A 6 -42.79 -17.17 41.07
C LYS A 6 -41.43 -17.20 41.80
N ARG A 7 -40.44 -16.44 41.32
CA ARG A 7 -39.65 -15.38 42.01
C ARG A 7 -38.25 -15.14 41.39
N THR A 8 -38.17 -14.08 40.58
CA THR A 8 -37.28 -12.90 40.68
C THR A 8 -35.84 -13.05 41.21
N ARG A 9 -34.85 -12.64 40.40
CA ARG A 9 -34.02 -11.45 40.67
C ARG A 9 -33.28 -10.96 39.41
N ASP A 10 -33.27 -9.63 39.28
CA ASP A 10 -32.93 -8.80 38.12
C ASP A 10 -31.42 -8.54 37.91
N ASP A 11 -31.10 -8.29 36.63
CA ASP A 11 -30.29 -7.23 35.99
C ASP A 11 -28.88 -6.86 36.47
N ASP A 12 -27.90 -7.00 35.56
CA ASP A 12 -27.47 -5.87 34.71
C ASP A 12 -26.80 -6.39 33.41
N ASP A 13 -27.46 -6.07 32.30
CA ASP A 13 -26.97 -6.09 30.93
C ASP A 13 -26.18 -4.79 30.64
N ASP A 14 -25.10 -4.89 29.87
CA ASP A 14 -24.69 -3.78 28.99
C ASP A 14 -24.25 -4.37 27.64
N ASP A 15 -25.25 -4.45 26.75
CA ASP A 15 -25.14 -4.60 25.31
C ASP A 15 -24.90 -3.20 24.70
N THR A 16 -23.69 -2.95 24.17
CA THR A 16 -23.42 -1.80 23.29
C THR A 16 -22.83 -2.24 21.95
N VAL A 17 -23.75 -2.41 20.99
CA VAL A 17 -23.72 -1.98 19.57
C VAL A 17 -22.34 -1.96 18.88
N SER A 18 -22.03 -3.05 18.17
CA SER A 18 -21.10 -3.01 17.04
C SER A 18 -21.86 -2.74 15.75
N ASP A 19 -21.62 -1.59 15.13
CA ASP A 19 -22.06 -1.29 13.77
C ASP A 19 -21.37 -2.24 12.77
N ASP A 20 -22.10 -3.25 12.32
CA ASP A 20 -21.78 -4.07 11.15
C ASP A 20 -21.91 -3.22 9.88
N VAL A 21 -20.77 -2.78 9.33
CA VAL A 21 -20.69 -2.30 7.94
C VAL A 21 -20.61 -3.54 7.04
N GLU A 22 -21.74 -3.95 6.48
CA GLU A 22 -21.83 -4.94 5.40
C GLU A 22 -21.02 -4.46 4.18
N ILE A 23 -19.79 -4.96 4.06
CA ILE A 23 -19.04 -4.89 2.80
C ILE A 23 -19.56 -6.02 1.91
N GLU A 24 -20.49 -5.68 1.01
CA GLU A 24 -20.92 -6.55 -0.08
C GLU A 24 -19.70 -7.04 -0.88
N SER A 25 -19.29 -8.28 -0.60
CA SER A 25 -18.31 -8.99 -1.39
C SER A 25 -18.89 -9.25 -2.79
N ALA A 26 -18.47 -8.45 -3.77
CA ALA A 26 -18.73 -8.68 -5.19
C ALA A 26 -18.01 -9.96 -5.66
N SER A 27 -18.60 -11.12 -5.35
CA SER A 27 -18.14 -12.45 -5.75
C SER A 27 -19.18 -13.14 -6.63
N SER A 28 -19.49 -12.55 -7.78
CA SER A 28 -20.34 -13.21 -8.78
C SER A 28 -20.00 -12.77 -10.20
N SER A 29 -18.93 -13.33 -10.78
CA SER A 29 -18.77 -13.38 -12.25
C SER A 29 -17.54 -14.15 -12.75
N PHE A 30 -16.60 -14.58 -11.90
CA PHE A 30 -15.50 -15.44 -12.34
C PHE A 30 -15.80 -16.92 -12.07
N ARG A 31 -16.58 -17.54 -12.95
CA ARG A 31 -16.49 -19.00 -13.13
C ARG A 31 -15.24 -19.28 -13.95
N GLN A 32 -14.24 -19.86 -13.29
CA GLN A 32 -13.09 -20.51 -13.93
C GLN A 32 -13.61 -21.63 -14.85
N ASN A 33 -13.70 -21.35 -16.14
CA ASN A 33 -13.59 -22.36 -17.18
C ASN A 33 -12.69 -21.75 -18.25
N ALA A 34 -11.48 -22.29 -18.37
CA ALA A 34 -10.58 -21.96 -19.46
C ALA A 34 -11.30 -22.26 -20.78
N LYS A 35 -11.81 -21.21 -21.44
CA LYS A 35 -12.37 -21.30 -22.79
C LYS A 35 -11.22 -21.60 -23.74
N ARG A 36 -11.02 -22.89 -24.04
CA ARG A 36 -10.10 -23.33 -25.08
C ARG A 36 -10.80 -23.16 -26.43
N SER A 37 -10.17 -22.41 -27.34
CA SER A 37 -10.60 -22.26 -28.74
C SER A 37 -10.73 -23.64 -29.42
N ARG A 38 -11.63 -23.75 -30.41
CA ARG A 38 -11.84 -24.93 -31.27
C ARG A 38 -10.51 -25.50 -31.81
N VAL A 39 -9.55 -24.62 -32.09
CA VAL A 39 -8.20 -24.95 -32.59
C VAL A 39 -7.37 -25.71 -31.54
N ALA A 40 -7.51 -25.36 -30.25
CA ALA A 40 -6.71 -25.95 -29.17
C ALA A 40 -7.18 -27.36 -28.76
N LEU A 41 -8.46 -27.69 -28.94
CA LEU A 41 -9.02 -29.02 -28.65
C LEU A 41 -8.76 -30.04 -29.76
N ALA A 42 -8.57 -29.58 -31.01
CA ALA A 42 -8.27 -30.43 -32.17
C ALA A 42 -6.81 -30.93 -32.16
N GLN A 43 -5.84 -30.07 -31.80
CA GLN A 43 -4.41 -30.43 -31.71
C GLN A 43 -4.11 -31.50 -30.64
N GLU A 44 -4.83 -31.51 -29.51
CA GLU A 44 -4.65 -32.49 -28.44
C GLU A 44 -5.11 -33.92 -28.82
N ARG A 45 -5.99 -34.06 -29.83
CA ARG A 45 -6.58 -35.35 -30.24
C ARG A 45 -6.03 -35.92 -31.55
N GLY A 46 -5.04 -35.26 -32.17
CA GLY A 46 -4.38 -35.75 -33.38
C GLY A 46 -5.28 -35.83 -34.62
N GLY A 47 -6.42 -35.15 -34.64
CA GLY A 47 -7.36 -35.09 -35.77
C GLY A 47 -7.18 -33.81 -36.58
N SER A 48 -7.17 -33.94 -37.91
CA SER A 48 -7.22 -32.80 -38.83
C SER A 48 -8.62 -32.21 -38.87
N THR A 49 -8.72 -30.90 -38.72
CA THR A 49 -9.96 -30.12 -38.87
C THR A 49 -10.32 -30.00 -40.34
N VAL A 50 -10.95 -31.04 -40.90
CA VAL A 50 -11.43 -31.00 -42.29
C VAL A 50 -12.75 -30.22 -42.38
N SER A 51 -12.64 -28.89 -42.41
CA SER A 51 -13.23 -28.00 -43.42
C SER A 51 -13.00 -26.56 -42.94
N ASP A 52 -11.76 -26.10 -43.03
CA ASP A 52 -11.32 -24.69 -43.13
C ASP A 52 -9.80 -24.58 -42.95
N ASP A 53 -9.06 -25.68 -42.72
CA ASP A 53 -7.58 -25.66 -42.59
C ASP A 53 -6.87 -25.00 -43.80
N GLU A 54 -7.38 -25.16 -45.02
CA GLU A 54 -6.85 -24.42 -46.18
C GLU A 54 -7.10 -22.91 -46.07
N SER A 55 -8.25 -22.50 -45.53
CA SER A 55 -8.61 -21.08 -45.37
C SER A 55 -7.94 -20.42 -44.17
N GLU A 56 -7.66 -21.12 -43.07
CA GLU A 56 -6.94 -20.56 -41.92
C GLU A 56 -5.44 -20.42 -42.21
N ALA A 57 -4.84 -21.39 -42.93
CA ALA A 57 -3.45 -21.29 -43.38
C ALA A 57 -3.27 -20.20 -44.45
N ASP A 58 -4.22 -20.07 -45.38
CA ASP A 58 -4.22 -19.00 -46.39
C ASP A 58 -4.54 -17.62 -45.78
N LEU A 59 -5.42 -17.54 -44.77
CA LEU A 59 -5.71 -16.30 -44.03
C LEU A 59 -4.51 -15.88 -43.19
N ASN A 60 -3.80 -16.82 -42.56
CA ASN A 60 -2.55 -16.55 -41.85
C ASN A 60 -1.41 -16.17 -42.80
N GLN A 61 -1.33 -16.73 -44.02
CA GLN A 61 -0.39 -16.26 -45.05
C GLN A 61 -0.72 -14.84 -45.53
N LEU A 62 -2.00 -14.50 -45.66
CA LEU A 62 -2.45 -13.13 -45.95
C LEU A 62 -2.10 -12.19 -44.80
N ILE A 63 -2.43 -12.55 -43.55
CA ILE A 63 -2.12 -11.78 -42.34
C ILE A 63 -0.61 -11.55 -42.21
N ASN A 64 0.21 -12.59 -42.36
CA ASN A 64 1.66 -12.46 -42.32
C ASN A 64 2.21 -11.63 -43.49
N GLY A 65 1.58 -11.70 -44.68
CA GLY A 65 1.94 -10.88 -45.83
C GLY A 65 1.58 -9.40 -45.70
N PHE A 66 0.65 -9.04 -44.79
CA PHE A 66 0.38 -7.65 -44.38
C PHE A 66 1.33 -7.18 -43.25
N GLU A 67 2.07 -8.09 -42.59
CA GLU A 67 3.01 -7.77 -41.50
C GLU A 67 4.45 -7.48 -41.98
N GLU A 68 4.85 -7.90 -43.20
CA GLU A 68 6.26 -7.88 -43.65
C GLU A 68 6.86 -6.51 -44.02
N GLU A 69 6.13 -5.38 -43.95
CA GLU A 69 6.68 -4.04 -44.23
C GLU A 69 6.44 -3.02 -43.09
N GLY A 70 6.61 -3.48 -41.84
CA GLY A 70 6.49 -2.63 -40.64
C GLY A 70 7.80 -2.19 -39.97
N GLU A 71 8.97 -2.58 -40.48
CA GLU A 71 10.27 -2.22 -39.89
C GLU A 71 11.26 -1.76 -40.96
N ASP A 72 11.29 -0.45 -41.25
CA ASP A 72 12.52 0.36 -41.35
C ASP A 72 12.25 1.79 -41.91
N GLY A 73 12.76 2.81 -41.20
CA GLY A 73 13.14 4.10 -41.82
C GLY A 73 12.28 5.33 -41.53
N ASP A 74 12.69 6.12 -40.54
CA ASP A 74 12.30 7.53 -40.36
C ASP A 74 12.73 8.39 -41.57
N GLU A 75 11.87 8.55 -42.58
CA GLU A 75 11.96 9.64 -43.56
C GLU A 75 10.60 10.32 -43.75
N GLN A 76 10.58 11.64 -43.51
CA GLN A 76 9.44 12.55 -43.59
C GLN A 76 8.93 12.67 -45.05
N GLY A 77 7.93 11.86 -45.39
CA GLY A 77 7.05 12.02 -46.56
C GLY A 77 5.59 12.02 -46.09
N SER A 78 4.70 12.72 -46.80
CA SER A 78 3.32 12.95 -46.34
C SER A 78 2.55 11.63 -46.16
N GLU A 79 1.99 11.42 -44.97
CA GLU A 79 1.26 10.20 -44.56
C GLU A 79 0.09 9.84 -45.51
N HIS A 80 -0.44 10.82 -46.27
CA HIS A 80 -1.57 10.59 -47.18
C HIS A 80 -1.24 9.90 -48.50
N GLU A 81 0.02 9.90 -48.96
CA GLU A 81 0.40 9.19 -50.19
C GLU A 81 0.71 7.71 -49.92
N ARG A 82 1.27 7.38 -48.74
CA ARG A 82 1.56 5.99 -48.34
C ARG A 82 0.31 5.16 -48.05
N GLU A 83 -0.70 5.75 -47.38
CA GLU A 83 -1.98 5.05 -47.11
C GLU A 83 -2.73 4.67 -48.40
N ALA A 84 -2.57 5.44 -49.49
CA ALA A 84 -3.26 5.18 -50.76
C ALA A 84 -2.58 4.09 -51.60
N GLU A 85 -1.24 4.01 -51.58
CA GLU A 85 -0.47 2.96 -52.27
C GLU A 85 -0.64 1.59 -51.59
N ASP A 86 -0.66 1.56 -50.25
CA ASP A 86 -0.91 0.33 -49.47
C ASP A 86 -2.33 -0.21 -49.66
N GLU A 87 -3.33 0.67 -49.80
CA GLU A 87 -4.71 0.26 -50.12
C GLU A 87 -4.83 -0.40 -51.50
N GLU A 88 -4.07 0.06 -52.50
CA GLU A 88 -4.11 -0.47 -53.86
C GLU A 88 -3.44 -1.86 -53.96
N ILE A 89 -2.32 -2.06 -53.26
CA ILE A 89 -1.60 -3.34 -53.18
C ILE A 89 -2.44 -4.39 -52.43
N ASP A 90 -3.09 -3.99 -51.34
CA ASP A 90 -3.99 -4.84 -50.56
C ASP A 90 -5.23 -5.25 -51.37
N GLU A 91 -5.81 -4.34 -52.15
CA GLU A 91 -6.92 -4.64 -53.06
C GLU A 91 -6.51 -5.62 -54.18
N ILE A 92 -5.26 -5.53 -54.70
CA ILE A 92 -4.72 -6.46 -55.70
C ILE A 92 -4.50 -7.87 -55.12
N ARG A 93 -3.93 -7.98 -53.90
CA ARG A 93 -3.74 -9.28 -53.24
C ARG A 93 -5.07 -9.94 -52.85
N ALA A 94 -6.00 -9.16 -52.31
CA ALA A 94 -7.33 -9.64 -51.97
C ALA A 94 -8.13 -10.07 -53.22
N SER A 95 -7.99 -9.37 -54.35
CA SER A 95 -8.64 -9.76 -55.61
C SER A 95 -8.06 -11.04 -56.19
N GLN A 96 -6.74 -11.26 -56.12
CA GLN A 96 -6.12 -12.54 -56.52
C GLN A 96 -6.60 -13.71 -55.64
N PHE A 97 -6.75 -13.48 -54.33
CA PHE A 97 -7.23 -14.50 -53.38
C PHE A 97 -8.69 -14.91 -53.65
N VAL A 98 -9.59 -13.93 -53.81
CA VAL A 98 -11.00 -14.21 -54.12
C VAL A 98 -11.15 -14.87 -55.50
N GLN A 99 -10.34 -14.47 -56.49
CA GLN A 99 -10.29 -15.16 -57.79
C GLN A 99 -9.81 -16.62 -57.69
N LYS A 100 -8.84 -16.92 -56.82
CA LYS A 100 -8.35 -18.29 -56.57
C LYS A 100 -9.44 -19.15 -55.93
N GLY A 101 -10.13 -18.63 -54.92
CA GLY A 101 -11.25 -19.30 -54.24
C GLY A 101 -12.44 -19.61 -55.16
N ILE A 102 -12.79 -18.68 -56.07
CA ILE A 102 -13.87 -18.89 -57.06
C ILE A 102 -13.48 -19.89 -58.15
N ARG A 103 -12.19 -20.00 -58.50
CA ARG A 103 -11.69 -20.98 -59.49
C ARG A 103 -11.70 -22.41 -58.94
N THR A 104 -11.53 -22.59 -57.65
CA THR A 104 -11.75 -23.87 -56.94
C THR A 104 -13.23 -24.07 -56.64
N GLN A 105 -14.05 -24.39 -57.64
CA GLN A 105 -15.46 -24.73 -57.43
C GLN A 105 -15.58 -26.04 -56.62
N LYS A 106 -15.76 -25.94 -55.30
CA LYS A 106 -16.17 -27.06 -54.44
C LYS A 106 -17.71 -27.07 -54.36
N GLU A 107 -18.32 -28.20 -54.68
CA GLU A 107 -19.77 -28.39 -54.51
C GLU A 107 -20.14 -28.39 -53.01
N ASN A 108 -21.33 -27.89 -52.68
CA ASN A 108 -21.80 -27.87 -51.31
C ASN A 108 -22.07 -29.29 -50.79
N VAL A 109 -21.28 -29.71 -49.81
CA VAL A 109 -21.42 -31.00 -49.12
C VAL A 109 -22.14 -30.81 -47.80
N ALA A 110 -23.03 -31.75 -47.47
CA ALA A 110 -23.79 -31.75 -46.23
C ALA A 110 -22.86 -31.80 -45.01
N SER A 111 -23.03 -30.86 -44.07
CA SER A 111 -22.28 -30.86 -42.81
C SER A 111 -22.70 -32.01 -41.89
N GLU A 112 -21.75 -32.54 -41.12
CA GLU A 112 -22.00 -33.58 -40.11
C GLU A 112 -22.54 -33.02 -38.78
N TYR A 113 -22.45 -31.71 -38.57
CA TYR A 113 -22.91 -31.02 -37.37
C TYR A 113 -23.55 -29.66 -37.70
N GLY A 114 -24.32 -29.09 -36.78
CA GLY A 114 -24.88 -27.74 -36.95
C GLY A 114 -25.92 -27.62 -38.06
N VAL A 115 -26.62 -28.72 -38.39
CA VAL A 115 -27.69 -28.78 -39.39
C VAL A 115 -29.03 -28.98 -38.69
N ILE A 116 -30.09 -28.27 -39.10
CA ILE A 116 -31.43 -28.50 -38.58
C ILE A 116 -32.04 -29.72 -39.28
N GLU A 117 -32.31 -30.79 -38.53
CA GLU A 117 -32.92 -32.01 -39.06
C GLU A 117 -34.46 -31.91 -39.08
N GLU A 118 -35.04 -31.27 -38.06
CA GLU A 118 -36.49 -31.29 -37.87
C GLU A 118 -37.00 -30.07 -37.10
N VAL A 119 -38.14 -29.52 -37.52
CA VAL A 119 -38.93 -28.51 -36.80
C VAL A 119 -40.32 -29.07 -36.51
N ARG A 120 -40.71 -29.06 -35.24
CA ARG A 120 -42.03 -29.49 -34.74
C ARG A 120 -42.72 -28.35 -34.00
N CYS A 121 -43.99 -28.14 -34.28
CA CYS A 121 -44.83 -27.15 -33.62
C CYS A 121 -46.14 -27.82 -33.20
N ARG A 122 -46.55 -27.63 -31.94
CA ARG A 122 -47.85 -28.07 -31.41
C ARG A 122 -48.61 -26.87 -30.88
N ASN A 123 -49.87 -26.73 -31.28
CA ASN A 123 -50.78 -25.65 -30.88
C ASN A 123 -50.17 -24.25 -31.10
N PHE A 124 -49.54 -24.04 -32.26
CA PHE A 124 -48.78 -22.84 -32.57
C PHE A 124 -49.32 -22.15 -33.83
N MET A 125 -49.65 -20.86 -33.72
CA MET A 125 -50.33 -20.08 -34.77
C MET A 125 -51.56 -20.81 -35.31
N CYS A 126 -51.64 -21.07 -36.61
CA CYS A 126 -52.76 -21.81 -37.22
C CYS A 126 -52.58 -23.35 -37.18
N HIS A 127 -51.49 -23.86 -36.61
CA HIS A 127 -51.16 -25.29 -36.65
C HIS A 127 -51.43 -26.00 -35.33
N GLY A 128 -52.25 -27.06 -35.37
CA GLY A 128 -52.44 -27.96 -34.22
C GLY A 128 -51.22 -28.86 -33.98
N ASN A 129 -50.69 -29.46 -35.05
CA ASN A 129 -49.46 -30.24 -35.02
C ASN A 129 -48.79 -30.17 -36.39
N LEU A 130 -47.66 -29.47 -36.48
CA LEU A 130 -46.85 -29.32 -37.69
C LEU A 130 -45.51 -30.01 -37.46
N ARG A 131 -45.09 -30.86 -38.40
CA ARG A 131 -43.79 -31.55 -38.37
C ARG A 131 -43.15 -31.48 -39.75
N ILE A 132 -41.99 -30.84 -39.84
CA ILE A 132 -41.22 -30.72 -41.08
C ILE A 132 -39.83 -31.29 -40.84
N LYS A 133 -39.45 -32.30 -41.63
CA LYS A 133 -38.10 -32.86 -41.65
C LYS A 133 -37.32 -32.18 -42.77
N LEU A 134 -36.27 -31.45 -42.42
CA LEU A 134 -35.47 -30.71 -43.37
C LEU A 134 -34.31 -31.58 -43.87
N GLY A 135 -33.98 -31.45 -45.15
CA GLY A 135 -32.75 -31.97 -45.75
C GLY A 135 -31.53 -31.13 -45.36
N PRO A 136 -30.32 -31.68 -45.50
CA PRO A 136 -29.10 -31.05 -44.98
C PRO A 136 -28.58 -29.86 -45.81
N LEU A 137 -29.08 -29.68 -47.04
CA LEU A 137 -28.65 -28.65 -47.99
C LEU A 137 -29.78 -27.65 -48.26
N ILE A 138 -30.50 -27.76 -49.38
CA ILE A 138 -31.51 -26.78 -49.80
C ILE A 138 -32.92 -27.28 -49.47
N ASN A 139 -33.70 -26.47 -48.78
CA ASN A 139 -35.08 -26.77 -48.38
C ASN A 139 -36.03 -25.71 -48.90
N PHE A 140 -37.02 -26.11 -49.69
CA PHE A 140 -38.13 -25.24 -50.10
C PHE A 140 -39.40 -25.59 -49.34
N ILE A 141 -40.03 -24.59 -48.73
CA ILE A 141 -41.35 -24.73 -48.11
C ILE A 141 -42.35 -23.94 -48.96
N ILE A 142 -43.24 -24.65 -49.64
CA ILE A 142 -44.17 -24.07 -50.62
C ILE A 142 -45.63 -24.21 -50.16
N GLY A 143 -46.46 -23.21 -50.42
CA GLY A 143 -47.90 -23.28 -50.11
C GLY A 143 -48.63 -21.97 -50.37
N HIS A 144 -49.94 -22.04 -50.64
CA HIS A 144 -50.75 -20.85 -50.90
C HIS A 144 -50.70 -19.85 -49.73
N ASN A 145 -50.97 -18.58 -50.01
CA ASN A 145 -51.09 -17.55 -48.97
C ASN A 145 -52.16 -17.96 -47.94
N GLY A 146 -51.83 -17.86 -46.65
CA GLY A 146 -52.69 -18.31 -45.56
C GLY A 146 -52.45 -19.75 -45.07
N SER A 147 -51.63 -20.56 -45.75
CA SER A 147 -51.26 -21.93 -45.31
C SER A 147 -50.39 -22.01 -44.04
N GLY A 148 -49.99 -20.87 -43.48
CA GLY A 148 -49.15 -20.83 -42.28
C GLY A 148 -47.69 -21.24 -42.50
N LYS A 149 -47.17 -21.10 -43.72
CA LYS A 149 -45.77 -21.42 -44.09
C LYS A 149 -44.71 -20.69 -43.26
N SER A 150 -44.89 -19.40 -42.97
CA SER A 150 -43.99 -18.60 -42.12
C SER A 150 -43.93 -19.07 -40.66
N ALA A 151 -44.88 -19.92 -40.21
CA ALA A 151 -44.87 -20.46 -38.86
C ALA A 151 -43.64 -21.35 -38.60
N VAL A 152 -43.05 -21.96 -39.63
CA VAL A 152 -41.86 -22.80 -39.51
C VAL A 152 -40.65 -21.97 -39.11
N LEU A 153 -40.45 -20.83 -39.78
CA LEU A 153 -39.35 -19.92 -39.49
C LEU A 153 -39.52 -19.26 -38.13
N THR A 154 -40.75 -18.83 -37.82
CA THR A 154 -41.07 -18.26 -36.50
C THR A 154 -40.87 -19.29 -35.39
N ALA A 155 -41.25 -20.54 -35.61
CA ALA A 155 -41.02 -21.62 -34.66
C ALA A 155 -39.53 -21.92 -34.45
N LEU A 156 -38.73 -21.93 -35.52
CA LEU A 156 -37.28 -22.11 -35.46
C LEU A 156 -36.63 -20.99 -34.62
N THR A 157 -36.90 -19.72 -34.95
CA THR A 157 -36.36 -18.56 -34.22
C THR A 157 -36.82 -18.55 -32.75
N MET A 158 -38.09 -18.86 -32.47
CA MET A 158 -38.59 -18.91 -31.09
C MET A 158 -38.02 -20.09 -30.32
N CYS A 159 -37.92 -21.28 -30.91
CA CYS A 159 -37.42 -22.45 -30.18
C CYS A 159 -35.95 -22.29 -29.78
N LEU A 160 -35.16 -21.62 -30.62
CA LEU A 160 -33.73 -21.39 -30.41
C LEU A 160 -33.43 -20.03 -29.77
N GLY A 161 -34.30 -19.56 -28.87
CA GLY A 161 -33.98 -18.45 -27.96
C GLY A 161 -34.33 -17.03 -28.43
N GLY A 162 -34.80 -16.85 -29.67
CA GLY A 162 -35.16 -15.54 -30.21
C GLY A 162 -36.36 -14.88 -29.51
N LYS A 163 -36.46 -13.55 -29.66
CA LYS A 163 -37.53 -12.71 -29.08
C LYS A 163 -38.75 -12.66 -30.00
N ALA A 164 -39.96 -12.76 -29.45
CA ALA A 164 -41.22 -12.73 -30.23
C ALA A 164 -41.33 -11.48 -31.12
N THR A 165 -40.91 -10.32 -30.62
CA THR A 165 -40.89 -9.05 -31.36
C THR A 165 -40.01 -9.09 -32.61
N ALA A 166 -38.94 -9.89 -32.63
CA ALA A 166 -38.04 -10.01 -33.79
C ALA A 166 -38.71 -10.69 -35.00
N THR A 167 -39.82 -11.40 -34.78
CA THR A 167 -40.54 -12.12 -35.84
C THR A 167 -41.60 -11.27 -36.55
N ASN A 168 -41.92 -10.07 -36.04
CA ASN A 168 -43.02 -9.19 -36.50
C ASN A 168 -44.42 -9.83 -36.57
N ARG A 169 -44.58 -11.07 -36.08
CA ARG A 169 -45.86 -11.81 -36.08
C ARG A 169 -46.59 -11.78 -34.72
N GLY A 170 -45.98 -11.23 -33.67
CA GLY A 170 -46.60 -11.12 -32.35
C GLY A 170 -45.77 -10.32 -31.34
N ALA A 171 -46.42 -9.57 -30.47
CA ALA A 171 -45.77 -8.75 -29.44
C ALA A 171 -45.25 -9.59 -28.25
N SER A 172 -45.83 -10.77 -28.02
CA SER A 172 -45.43 -11.69 -26.95
C SER A 172 -45.61 -13.15 -27.37
N LEU A 173 -45.01 -14.09 -26.64
CA LEU A 173 -45.19 -15.52 -26.93
C LEU A 173 -46.65 -15.97 -26.82
N LYS A 174 -47.45 -15.29 -25.98
CA LYS A 174 -48.87 -15.61 -25.78
C LYS A 174 -49.68 -15.44 -27.06
N SER A 175 -49.35 -14.44 -27.88
CA SER A 175 -50.06 -14.17 -29.14
C SER A 175 -49.72 -15.18 -30.26
N LEU A 176 -48.74 -16.06 -30.03
CA LEU A 176 -48.33 -17.10 -30.99
C LEU A 176 -48.96 -18.47 -30.67
N ILE A 177 -49.70 -18.58 -29.56
CA ILE A 177 -50.45 -19.80 -29.21
C ILE A 177 -51.69 -19.86 -30.12
N LYS A 178 -52.00 -21.06 -30.63
CA LYS A 178 -53.19 -21.29 -31.44
C LYS A 178 -54.45 -20.86 -30.68
N GLU A 179 -55.37 -20.21 -31.39
CA GLU A 179 -56.65 -19.79 -30.81
C GLU A 179 -57.43 -21.00 -30.27
N GLY A 180 -57.98 -20.88 -29.06
CA GLY A 180 -58.65 -21.98 -28.34
C GLY A 180 -57.74 -22.90 -27.53
N GLU A 181 -56.41 -22.74 -27.58
CA GLU A 181 -55.45 -23.57 -26.83
C GLU A 181 -54.77 -22.80 -25.68
N GLU A 182 -54.45 -23.51 -24.59
CA GLU A 182 -53.83 -22.94 -23.38
C GLU A 182 -52.30 -22.84 -23.43
N SER A 183 -51.66 -23.69 -24.24
CA SER A 183 -50.20 -23.76 -24.36
C SER A 183 -49.76 -24.20 -25.75
N ALA A 184 -48.53 -23.82 -26.11
CA ALA A 184 -47.85 -24.22 -27.33
C ALA A 184 -46.49 -24.85 -27.00
N THR A 185 -46.07 -25.81 -27.83
CA THR A 185 -44.76 -26.46 -27.71
C THR A 185 -44.05 -26.42 -29.06
N LEU A 186 -42.79 -25.99 -29.05
CA LEU A 186 -41.90 -25.99 -30.20
C LEU A 186 -40.75 -26.95 -29.93
N ALA A 187 -40.32 -27.71 -30.94
CA ALA A 187 -39.14 -28.54 -30.85
C ALA A 187 -38.31 -28.44 -32.12
N VAL A 188 -37.00 -28.24 -31.97
CA VAL A 188 -36.03 -28.20 -33.07
C VAL A 188 -34.96 -29.25 -32.81
N LYS A 189 -34.71 -30.11 -33.80
CA LYS A 189 -33.69 -31.14 -33.74
C LYS A 189 -32.47 -30.72 -34.55
N ILE A 190 -31.29 -30.72 -33.92
CA ILE A 190 -30.02 -30.28 -34.48
C ILE A 190 -29.09 -31.49 -34.61
N LYS A 191 -28.46 -31.66 -35.77
CA LYS A 191 -27.47 -32.72 -36.04
C LYS A 191 -26.17 -32.45 -35.26
N ASN A 192 -25.66 -33.46 -34.55
CA ASN A 192 -24.49 -33.36 -33.67
C ASN A 192 -23.53 -34.54 -33.89
N ARG A 193 -22.87 -34.62 -35.05
CA ARG A 193 -21.98 -35.74 -35.43
C ARG A 193 -20.62 -35.26 -35.94
N GLY A 194 -19.68 -36.19 -36.08
CA GLY A 194 -18.32 -35.91 -36.56
C GLY A 194 -17.47 -35.14 -35.54
N ASP A 195 -16.28 -34.74 -35.98
CA ASP A 195 -15.28 -34.10 -35.12
C ASP A 195 -15.71 -32.72 -34.60
N GLY A 196 -16.68 -32.09 -35.28
CA GLY A 196 -17.29 -30.82 -34.86
C GLY A 196 -18.47 -30.96 -33.90
N ALA A 197 -18.79 -32.14 -33.37
CA ALA A 197 -19.92 -32.32 -32.46
C ALA A 197 -19.74 -31.58 -31.11
N TYR A 198 -20.79 -30.88 -30.65
CA TYR A 198 -20.84 -30.27 -29.33
C TYR A 198 -21.07 -31.33 -28.25
N LYS A 199 -20.08 -31.52 -27.38
CA LYS A 199 -20.13 -32.43 -26.22
C LYS A 199 -20.80 -33.78 -26.58
N PRO A 200 -20.23 -34.55 -27.53
CA PRO A 200 -20.85 -35.77 -28.05
C PRO A 200 -21.13 -36.80 -26.95
N ASP A 201 -20.31 -36.86 -25.91
CA ASP A 201 -20.50 -37.75 -24.76
C ASP A 201 -21.77 -37.43 -23.96
N LEU A 202 -22.22 -36.17 -23.97
CA LEU A 202 -23.38 -35.71 -23.20
C LEU A 202 -24.67 -35.74 -24.04
N TYR A 203 -24.59 -35.29 -25.29
CA TYR A 203 -25.77 -35.10 -26.15
C TYR A 203 -25.94 -36.19 -27.23
N GLY A 204 -24.91 -36.97 -27.53
CA GLY A 204 -24.95 -37.98 -28.60
C GLY A 204 -25.07 -37.36 -30.00
N THR A 205 -25.66 -38.10 -30.93
CA THR A 205 -25.68 -37.77 -32.37
C THR A 205 -26.60 -36.61 -32.77
N SER A 206 -27.47 -36.14 -31.88
CA SER A 206 -28.40 -35.05 -32.15
C SER A 206 -28.85 -34.37 -30.86
N ILE A 207 -29.05 -33.05 -30.92
CA ILE A 207 -29.54 -32.23 -29.81
C ILE A 207 -30.96 -31.79 -30.14
N THR A 208 -31.92 -32.07 -29.24
CA THR A 208 -33.30 -31.59 -29.39
C THR A 208 -33.56 -30.45 -28.41
N VAL A 209 -33.83 -29.26 -28.94
CA VAL A 209 -34.24 -28.10 -28.16
C VAL A 209 -35.76 -28.04 -28.17
N GLU A 210 -36.38 -28.02 -27.00
CA GLU A 210 -37.82 -27.85 -26.84
C GLU A 210 -38.11 -26.56 -26.08
N ARG A 211 -39.05 -25.77 -26.57
CA ARG A 211 -39.56 -24.57 -25.88
C ARG A 211 -41.06 -24.73 -25.65
N HIS A 212 -41.46 -24.64 -24.39
CA HIS A 212 -42.87 -24.66 -23.99
C HIS A 212 -43.28 -23.29 -23.47
N PHE A 213 -44.47 -22.82 -23.85
CA PHE A 213 -45.04 -21.58 -23.29
C PHE A 213 -46.57 -21.63 -23.21
N SER A 214 -47.13 -20.97 -22.19
CA SER A 214 -48.57 -20.95 -21.90
C SER A 214 -49.16 -19.54 -21.84
N ARG A 215 -50.49 -19.43 -21.92
CA ARG A 215 -51.23 -18.15 -21.75
C ARG A 215 -50.97 -17.51 -20.38
N GLY A 216 -50.73 -18.33 -19.36
CA GLY A 216 -50.33 -17.91 -18.01
C GLY A 216 -48.96 -17.20 -17.93
N GLY A 217 -48.18 -17.20 -19.01
CA GLY A 217 -46.87 -16.52 -19.08
C GLY A 217 -45.68 -17.40 -18.69
N ALA A 218 -45.91 -18.65 -18.29
CA ALA A 218 -44.83 -19.60 -18.07
C ALA A 218 -44.16 -19.93 -19.41
N SER A 219 -42.84 -19.75 -19.52
CA SER A 219 -42.02 -20.19 -20.65
C SER A 219 -40.77 -20.89 -20.14
N GLY A 220 -40.37 -21.98 -20.78
CA GLY A 220 -39.16 -22.71 -20.39
C GLY A 220 -38.57 -23.50 -21.55
N PHE A 221 -37.29 -23.82 -21.41
CA PHE A 221 -36.52 -24.64 -22.35
C PHE A 221 -36.30 -26.03 -21.78
N LYS A 222 -36.22 -27.03 -22.66
CA LYS A 222 -35.75 -28.39 -22.36
C LYS A 222 -34.80 -28.79 -23.47
N ILE A 223 -33.53 -28.99 -23.14
CA ILE A 223 -32.52 -29.45 -24.08
C ILE A 223 -32.28 -30.93 -23.81
N LYS A 224 -32.48 -31.75 -24.84
CA LYS A 224 -32.42 -33.20 -24.76
C LYS A 224 -31.28 -33.76 -25.62
N ASN A 225 -30.77 -34.91 -25.20
CA ASN A 225 -29.81 -35.71 -25.97
C ASN A 225 -30.52 -36.55 -27.06
N ALA A 226 -29.75 -37.34 -27.81
CA ALA A 226 -30.25 -38.21 -28.88
C ALA A 226 -31.26 -39.28 -28.42
N GLU A 227 -31.30 -39.61 -27.13
CA GLU A 227 -32.23 -40.56 -26.51
C GLU A 227 -33.48 -39.88 -25.90
N ASP A 228 -33.71 -38.61 -26.22
CA ASP A 228 -34.79 -37.76 -25.68
C ASP A 228 -34.72 -37.51 -24.15
N LYS A 229 -33.58 -37.79 -23.50
CA LYS A 229 -33.34 -37.47 -22.09
C LYS A 229 -33.01 -35.99 -21.91
N ILE A 230 -33.69 -35.34 -20.97
CA ILE A 230 -33.45 -33.92 -20.63
C ILE A 230 -32.09 -33.80 -19.92
N ILE A 231 -31.20 -33.00 -20.51
CA ILE A 231 -29.87 -32.69 -19.95
C ILE A 231 -29.92 -31.39 -19.15
N THR A 232 -30.58 -30.36 -19.68
CA THR A 232 -30.68 -29.04 -19.04
C THR A 232 -31.94 -28.30 -19.46
N THR A 233 -32.37 -27.36 -18.64
CA THR A 233 -33.49 -26.44 -18.89
C THR A 233 -33.06 -24.97 -18.90
N ARG A 234 -31.77 -24.69 -18.71
CA ARG A 234 -31.23 -23.32 -18.63
C ARG A 234 -31.06 -22.72 -20.02
N LYS A 235 -31.43 -21.45 -20.15
CA LYS A 235 -31.21 -20.69 -21.39
C LYS A 235 -29.72 -20.48 -21.70
N SER A 236 -28.87 -20.24 -20.70
CA SER A 236 -27.42 -20.06 -20.91
C SER A 236 -26.77 -21.24 -21.62
N ASP A 237 -27.19 -22.47 -21.29
CA ASP A 237 -26.64 -23.67 -21.93
C ASP A 237 -27.15 -23.82 -23.38
N LEU A 238 -28.32 -23.25 -23.69
CA LEU A 238 -28.80 -23.11 -25.08
C LEU A 238 -27.96 -22.08 -25.82
N ASP A 239 -27.71 -20.92 -25.23
CA ASP A 239 -26.88 -19.87 -25.81
C ASP A 239 -25.47 -20.41 -26.13
N ASP A 240 -24.86 -21.20 -25.24
CA ASP A 240 -23.59 -21.90 -25.49
C ASP A 240 -23.63 -22.85 -26.72
N ILE A 241 -24.73 -23.59 -26.89
CA ILE A 241 -24.93 -24.49 -28.05
C ILE A 241 -25.06 -23.67 -29.34
N LEU A 242 -25.81 -22.57 -29.29
CA LEU A 242 -26.03 -21.69 -30.43
C LEU A 242 -24.73 -21.00 -30.84
N ASP A 243 -23.94 -20.50 -29.88
CA ASP A 243 -22.64 -19.89 -30.12
C ASP A 243 -21.65 -20.89 -30.71
N TYR A 244 -21.61 -22.12 -30.16
CA TYR A 244 -20.72 -23.17 -30.66
C TYR A 244 -21.00 -23.55 -32.12
N PHE A 245 -22.28 -23.63 -32.52
CA PHE A 245 -22.66 -23.86 -33.92
C PHE A 245 -22.78 -22.58 -34.76
N ALA A 246 -22.48 -21.40 -34.19
CA ALA A 246 -22.66 -20.10 -34.83
C ALA A 246 -24.09 -19.86 -35.38
N PHE A 247 -25.11 -20.32 -34.65
CA PHE A 247 -26.52 -20.13 -35.01
C PHE A 247 -26.99 -18.71 -34.69
N GLN A 248 -26.93 -17.83 -35.69
CA GLN A 248 -27.26 -16.42 -35.53
C GLN A 248 -28.70 -16.11 -35.93
N LEU A 249 -29.68 -16.60 -35.17
CA LEU A 249 -31.11 -16.49 -35.57
C LEU A 249 -31.73 -15.12 -35.30
N ASP A 250 -31.09 -14.30 -34.45
CA ASP A 250 -31.47 -12.90 -34.21
C ASP A 250 -30.88 -11.93 -35.26
N ASN A 251 -30.01 -12.42 -36.14
CA ASN A 251 -29.43 -11.63 -37.22
C ASN A 251 -30.42 -11.49 -38.38
N PRO A 252 -30.90 -10.28 -38.70
CA PRO A 252 -31.96 -10.06 -39.69
C PRO A 252 -31.53 -10.40 -41.13
N ILE A 253 -30.21 -10.47 -41.40
CA ILE A 253 -29.70 -10.91 -42.70
C ILE A 253 -29.63 -12.44 -42.78
N ASN A 254 -29.47 -13.14 -41.64
CA ASN A 254 -29.43 -14.60 -41.58
C ASN A 254 -30.82 -15.23 -41.68
N VAL A 255 -31.78 -14.62 -40.99
CA VAL A 255 -33.20 -14.96 -41.00
C VAL A 255 -33.98 -13.77 -41.52
N LEU A 256 -34.19 -13.73 -42.84
CA LEU A 256 -34.86 -12.63 -43.49
C LEU A 256 -36.36 -12.91 -43.56
N THR A 257 -37.12 -12.29 -42.66
CA THR A 257 -38.59 -12.35 -42.65
C THR A 257 -39.16 -11.53 -43.80
N GLN A 258 -40.43 -11.78 -44.16
CA GLN A 258 -41.12 -11.07 -45.24
C GLN A 258 -41.02 -9.52 -45.14
N ASP A 259 -41.24 -8.96 -43.95
CA ASP A 259 -41.21 -7.50 -43.75
C ASP A 259 -39.77 -6.95 -43.80
N MET A 260 -38.80 -7.69 -43.28
CA MET A 260 -37.39 -7.32 -43.34
C MET A 260 -36.86 -7.43 -44.77
N ALA A 261 -37.28 -8.44 -45.52
CA ALA A 261 -37.02 -8.58 -46.94
C ALA A 261 -37.59 -7.39 -47.72
N ARG A 262 -38.81 -6.93 -47.41
CA ARG A 262 -39.40 -5.73 -48.01
C ARG A 262 -38.58 -4.47 -47.69
N GLN A 263 -38.24 -4.25 -46.41
CA GLN A 263 -37.44 -3.10 -45.99
C GLN A 263 -36.07 -3.08 -46.69
N PHE A 264 -35.43 -4.24 -46.79
CA PHE A 264 -34.12 -4.38 -47.41
C PHE A 264 -34.17 -4.23 -48.95
N LEU A 265 -35.08 -4.94 -49.62
CA LEU A 265 -35.16 -5.05 -51.09
C LEU A 265 -35.79 -3.82 -51.76
N SER A 266 -36.79 -3.17 -51.15
CA SER A 266 -37.56 -2.12 -51.82
C SER A 266 -37.29 -0.69 -51.31
N ASN A 267 -37.08 -0.48 -50.01
CA ASN A 267 -37.12 0.86 -49.38
C ASN A 267 -35.89 1.20 -48.49
N SER A 268 -34.71 0.65 -48.74
CA SER A 268 -33.52 0.88 -47.90
C SER A 268 -32.71 2.11 -48.31
N THR A 269 -32.38 2.98 -47.34
CA THR A 269 -31.41 4.08 -47.52
C THR A 269 -29.97 3.57 -47.47
N ALA A 270 -28.98 4.41 -47.82
CA ALA A 270 -27.56 4.02 -47.74
C ALA A 270 -27.14 3.69 -46.29
N ALA A 271 -27.63 4.45 -45.31
CA ALA A 271 -27.39 4.19 -43.88
C ALA A 271 -28.04 2.88 -43.42
N ASP A 272 -29.27 2.58 -43.87
CA ASP A 272 -29.94 1.31 -43.52
C ASP A 272 -29.15 0.10 -44.05
N LYS A 273 -28.68 0.16 -45.30
CA LYS A 273 -27.87 -0.92 -45.90
C LYS A 273 -26.56 -1.12 -45.13
N TYR A 274 -25.91 -0.04 -44.68
CA TYR A 274 -24.71 -0.12 -43.85
C TYR A 274 -24.98 -0.76 -42.50
N LYS A 275 -26.08 -0.36 -41.84
CA LYS A 275 -26.53 -0.96 -40.59
C LYS A 275 -26.80 -2.46 -40.74
N PHE A 276 -27.47 -2.86 -41.81
CA PHE A 276 -27.68 -4.29 -42.12
C PHE A 276 -26.37 -5.03 -42.38
N PHE A 277 -25.40 -4.40 -43.06
CA PHE A 277 -24.08 -4.99 -43.30
C PHE A 277 -23.29 -5.22 -42.00
N ILE A 278 -23.13 -4.19 -41.17
CA ILE A 278 -22.37 -4.27 -39.91
C ILE A 278 -23.04 -5.21 -38.90
N LYS A 279 -24.37 -5.16 -38.78
CA LYS A 279 -25.12 -6.11 -37.93
C LYS A 279 -25.11 -7.52 -38.49
N GLY A 280 -25.19 -7.65 -39.82
CA GLY A 280 -25.14 -8.91 -40.56
C GLY A 280 -23.82 -9.64 -40.38
N THR A 281 -22.72 -8.91 -40.34
CA THR A 281 -21.34 -9.42 -40.22
C THR A 281 -20.84 -9.49 -38.77
N GLN A 282 -21.69 -9.13 -37.79
CA GLN A 282 -21.39 -9.07 -36.34
C GLN A 282 -20.27 -8.11 -35.94
N LEU A 283 -19.85 -7.22 -36.84
CA LEU A 283 -18.81 -6.23 -36.55
C LEU A 283 -19.24 -5.26 -35.43
N GLU A 284 -20.53 -4.95 -35.32
CA GLU A 284 -21.09 -4.11 -34.23
C GLU A 284 -21.06 -4.82 -32.88
N THR A 285 -21.32 -6.12 -32.83
CA THR A 285 -21.25 -6.88 -31.57
C THR A 285 -19.81 -6.95 -31.05
N LEU A 286 -18.85 -7.24 -31.94
CA LEU A 286 -17.43 -7.26 -31.57
C LEU A 286 -16.93 -5.88 -31.10
N ASP A 287 -17.32 -4.80 -31.80
CA ASP A 287 -16.99 -3.43 -31.40
C ASP A 287 -17.56 -3.07 -30.01
N ALA A 288 -18.80 -3.49 -29.73
CA ALA A 288 -19.42 -3.29 -28.43
C ALA A 288 -18.71 -4.09 -27.31
N ASP A 289 -18.35 -5.35 -27.57
CA ASP A 289 -17.61 -6.19 -26.61
C ASP A 289 -16.23 -5.60 -26.29
N TYR A 290 -15.56 -5.02 -27.29
CA TYR A 290 -14.24 -4.42 -27.11
C TYR A 290 -14.33 -3.09 -26.35
N LYS A 291 -15.35 -2.28 -26.59
CA LYS A 291 -15.64 -1.08 -25.78
C LYS A 291 -15.92 -1.43 -24.32
N LEU A 292 -16.68 -2.49 -24.07
CA LEU A 292 -16.91 -2.97 -22.70
C LEU A 292 -15.59 -3.40 -22.03
N LEU A 293 -14.70 -4.08 -22.77
CA LEU A 293 -13.35 -4.42 -22.27
C LEU A 293 -12.50 -3.18 -22.00
N GLU A 294 -12.61 -2.14 -22.82
CA GLU A 294 -11.94 -0.85 -22.63
C GLU A 294 -12.43 -0.14 -21.35
N GLU A 295 -13.75 -0.07 -21.14
CA GLU A 295 -14.35 0.47 -19.90
C GLU A 295 -13.89 -0.30 -18.65
N HIS A 296 -13.81 -1.63 -18.75
CA HIS A 296 -13.28 -2.45 -17.65
C HIS A 296 -11.79 -2.18 -17.40
N LEU A 297 -11.00 -1.98 -18.45
CA LEU A 297 -9.58 -1.63 -18.34
C LEU A 297 -9.40 -0.29 -17.65
N ASP A 298 -10.17 0.73 -18.03
CA ASP A 298 -10.16 2.06 -17.39
C ASP A 298 -10.53 1.98 -15.90
N GLY A 299 -11.52 1.14 -15.58
CA GLY A 299 -11.89 0.86 -14.19
C GLY A 299 -10.76 0.19 -13.39
N ILE A 300 -10.00 -0.72 -14.01
CA ILE A 300 -8.82 -1.35 -13.40
C ILE A 300 -7.69 -0.33 -13.23
N GLU A 301 -7.41 0.48 -14.24
CA GLU A 301 -6.36 1.52 -14.19
C GLU A 301 -6.65 2.56 -13.10
N THR A 302 -7.93 2.94 -12.90
CA THR A 302 -8.33 3.86 -11.81
C THR A 302 -8.09 3.24 -10.43
N LYS A 303 -8.47 1.97 -10.23
CA LYS A 303 -8.22 1.24 -8.98
C LYS A 303 -6.73 1.06 -8.71
N LEU A 304 -5.92 0.87 -9.74
CA LEU A 304 -4.46 0.77 -9.62
C LEU A 304 -3.85 2.06 -9.05
N ARG A 305 -4.28 3.24 -9.52
CA ARG A 305 -3.77 4.53 -8.99
C ARG A 305 -4.08 4.70 -7.50
N SER A 306 -5.32 4.44 -7.10
CA SER A 306 -5.71 4.49 -5.67
C SER A 306 -4.89 3.51 -4.82
N ARG A 307 -4.65 2.29 -5.31
CA ARG A 307 -3.81 1.31 -4.61
C ARG A 307 -2.34 1.71 -4.52
N GLU A 308 -1.80 2.42 -5.51
CA GLU A 308 -0.44 2.97 -5.45
C GLU A 308 -0.30 4.01 -4.33
N GLU A 309 -1.30 4.86 -4.15
CA GLU A 309 -1.36 5.85 -3.05
C GLU A 309 -1.41 5.15 -1.68
N ASP A 310 -2.29 4.14 -1.52
CA ASP A 310 -2.42 3.36 -0.29
C ASP A 310 -1.12 2.64 0.08
N ILE A 311 -0.41 2.08 -0.90
CA ILE A 311 0.89 1.45 -0.70
C ILE A 311 1.95 2.48 -0.25
N GLY A 312 1.86 3.71 -0.72
CA GLY A 312 2.67 4.83 -0.23
C GLY A 312 2.48 5.06 1.27
N VAL A 313 1.23 5.03 1.74
CA VAL A 313 0.89 5.16 3.17
C VAL A 313 1.40 3.96 3.98
N LEU A 314 1.17 2.74 3.50
CA LEU A 314 1.65 1.51 4.17
C LEU A 314 3.17 1.45 4.24
N ARG A 315 3.87 1.95 3.21
CA ARG A 315 5.33 2.08 3.22
C ARG A 315 5.80 3.01 4.32
N GLN A 316 5.19 4.19 4.46
CA GLN A 316 5.54 5.13 5.53
C GLN A 316 5.28 4.51 6.91
N LYS A 317 4.12 3.86 7.10
CA LYS A 317 3.79 3.13 8.34
C LYS A 317 4.84 2.07 8.69
N ALA A 318 5.30 1.29 7.71
CA ALA A 318 6.34 0.28 7.90
C ALA A 318 7.71 0.89 8.23
N GLU A 319 8.11 1.97 7.53
CA GLU A 319 9.37 2.69 7.79
C GLU A 319 9.37 3.33 9.18
N ASP A 320 8.25 3.91 9.62
CA ASP A 320 8.15 4.53 10.93
C ASP A 320 8.13 3.50 12.07
N ALA A 321 7.45 2.37 11.88
CA ALA A 321 7.53 1.25 12.82
C ALA A 321 8.97 0.70 12.93
N GLU A 322 9.71 0.65 11.83
CA GLU A 322 11.12 0.24 11.84
C GLU A 322 12.01 1.23 12.60
N LYS A 323 11.79 2.55 12.42
CA LYS A 323 12.52 3.59 13.16
C LYS A 323 12.27 3.49 14.66
N ARG A 324 11.00 3.31 15.08
CA ARG A 324 10.64 3.16 16.50
C ARG A 324 11.32 1.94 17.12
N LYS A 325 11.30 0.80 16.42
CA LYS A 325 12.01 -0.41 16.85
C LYS A 325 13.52 -0.18 16.98
N LYS A 326 14.17 0.41 15.97
CA LYS A 326 15.63 0.67 15.99
C LYS A 326 16.06 1.59 17.14
N ARG A 327 15.25 2.60 17.47
CA ARG A 327 15.51 3.47 18.63
C ARG A 327 15.53 2.68 19.93
N LEU A 328 14.59 1.75 20.12
CA LEU A 328 14.56 0.93 21.32
C LEU A 328 15.65 -0.16 21.32
N ASP A 329 15.97 -0.73 20.15
CA ASP A 329 17.11 -1.65 19.99
C ASP A 329 18.46 -0.99 20.35
N ALA A 330 18.60 0.32 20.14
CA ALA A 330 19.78 1.08 20.55
C ALA A 330 19.92 1.21 22.08
N SER A 331 18.82 1.10 22.84
CA SER A 331 18.81 1.11 24.31
C SER A 331 19.15 -0.24 24.95
N ARG A 332 19.58 -1.24 24.17
CA ARG A 332 19.97 -2.57 24.66
C ARG A 332 21.09 -2.52 25.72
N THR A 333 22.03 -1.59 25.57
CA THR A 333 23.11 -1.37 26.54
C THR A 333 22.59 -0.99 27.92
N ILE A 334 21.51 -0.22 28.01
CA ILE A 334 20.86 0.14 29.27
C ILE A 334 20.28 -1.11 29.94
N GLN A 335 19.65 -2.00 29.15
CA GLN A 335 19.08 -3.26 29.63
C GLN A 335 20.14 -4.24 30.15
N ASP A 336 21.28 -4.33 29.45
CA ASP A 336 22.43 -5.13 29.89
C ASP A 336 23.06 -4.55 31.18
N ASN A 337 23.12 -3.22 31.29
CA ASN A 337 23.58 -2.53 32.50
C ASN A 337 22.62 -2.73 33.69
N ILE A 338 21.30 -2.75 33.48
CA ILE A 338 20.32 -3.07 34.51
C ILE A 338 20.58 -4.48 35.06
N LYS A 339 20.71 -5.49 34.20
CA LYS A 339 21.00 -6.86 34.62
C LYS A 339 22.30 -6.96 35.41
N LYS A 340 23.37 -6.33 34.92
CA LYS A 340 24.67 -6.33 35.60
C LYS A 340 24.58 -5.67 36.99
N THR A 341 23.82 -4.57 37.10
CA THR A 341 23.62 -3.85 38.37
C THR A 341 22.74 -4.66 39.33
N GLN A 342 21.70 -5.35 38.85
CA GLN A 342 20.87 -6.27 39.64
C GLN A 342 21.68 -7.43 40.21
N TRP A 343 22.56 -8.02 39.39
CA TRP A 343 23.45 -9.08 39.85
C TRP A 343 24.38 -8.58 40.96
N MET A 344 25.01 -7.40 40.76
CA MET A 344 25.89 -6.80 41.78
C MET A 344 25.12 -6.47 43.07
N HIS A 345 23.88 -6.00 42.94
CA HIS A 345 23.02 -5.67 44.08
C HIS A 345 22.70 -6.89 44.95
N ALA A 346 22.32 -8.01 44.32
CA ALA A 346 22.02 -9.25 45.04
C ALA A 346 23.21 -9.75 45.86
N TRP A 347 24.43 -9.68 45.32
CA TRP A 347 25.63 -10.12 46.02
C TRP A 347 26.19 -9.08 47.00
N ALA A 348 25.94 -7.79 46.80
CA ALA A 348 26.27 -6.75 47.76
C ALA A 348 25.45 -6.87 49.06
N GLN A 349 24.17 -7.26 48.95
CA GLN A 349 23.34 -7.56 50.13
C GLN A 349 23.90 -8.73 50.94
N VAL A 350 24.41 -9.77 50.27
CA VAL A 350 25.07 -10.91 50.92
C VAL A 350 26.33 -10.45 51.66
N GLU A 351 27.20 -9.66 51.02
CA GLU A 351 28.43 -9.15 51.65
C GLU A 351 28.16 -8.26 52.88
N GLU A 352 27.09 -7.46 52.87
CA GLU A 352 26.68 -6.63 54.01
C GLU A 352 26.23 -7.49 55.21
N GLN A 353 25.49 -8.57 54.96
CA GLN A 353 25.09 -9.51 56.00
C GLN A 353 26.27 -10.38 56.49
N GLU A 354 27.21 -10.74 55.61
CA GLU A 354 28.47 -11.42 55.98
C GLU A 354 29.33 -10.53 56.90
N ARG A 355 29.43 -9.22 56.64
CA ARG A 355 30.12 -8.29 57.56
C ARG A 355 29.44 -8.18 58.92
N THR A 356 28.11 -8.20 58.95
CA THR A 356 27.34 -8.20 60.21
C THR A 356 27.54 -9.52 60.99
N LEU A 357 27.75 -10.63 60.28
CA LEU A 357 28.13 -11.89 60.91
C LEU A 357 29.55 -11.81 61.49
N GLU A 358 30.51 -11.23 60.77
CA GLU A 358 31.89 -11.04 61.27
C GLU A 358 31.94 -10.17 62.54
N THR A 359 31.11 -9.12 62.64
CA THR A 359 31.03 -8.30 63.85
C THR A 359 30.49 -9.11 65.04
N PHE A 360 29.44 -9.91 64.85
CA PHE A 360 28.93 -10.79 65.90
C PHE A 360 29.95 -11.88 66.30
N GLU A 361 30.70 -12.45 65.35
CA GLU A 361 31.79 -13.37 65.67
C GLU A 361 32.91 -12.71 66.48
N ARG A 362 33.21 -11.43 66.20
CA ARG A 362 34.17 -10.65 66.97
C ARG A 362 33.67 -10.34 68.39
N ASP A 363 32.38 -10.01 68.53
CA ASP A 363 31.78 -9.71 69.83
C ASP A 363 31.72 -10.95 70.73
N VAL A 364 31.44 -12.14 70.16
CA VAL A 364 31.53 -13.43 70.87
C VAL A 364 32.95 -13.64 71.42
N ARG A 365 33.98 -13.48 70.59
CA ARG A 365 35.40 -13.60 71.02
C ARG A 365 35.76 -12.65 72.16
N LEU A 366 35.19 -11.44 72.18
CA LEU A 366 35.45 -10.45 73.22
C LEU A 366 34.76 -10.82 74.54
N GLN A 367 33.56 -11.42 74.50
CA GLN A 367 32.89 -11.94 75.71
C GLN A 367 33.59 -13.18 76.27
N GLU A 368 34.12 -14.06 75.41
CA GLU A 368 34.95 -15.22 75.84
C GLU A 368 36.17 -14.76 76.65
N GLN A 369 36.91 -13.76 76.15
CA GLN A 369 38.05 -13.17 76.87
C GLN A 369 37.64 -12.53 78.20
N ARG A 370 36.50 -11.82 78.23
CA ARG A 370 35.98 -11.22 79.47
C ARG A 370 35.63 -12.27 80.53
N ILE A 371 35.10 -13.41 80.13
CA ILE A 371 34.82 -14.51 81.08
C ILE A 371 36.12 -15.04 81.69
N GLU A 372 37.20 -15.18 80.90
CA GLU A 372 38.50 -15.60 81.43
C GLU A 372 39.03 -14.62 82.50
N ASP A 373 38.97 -13.31 82.24
CA ASP A 373 39.44 -12.27 83.17
C ASP A 373 38.63 -12.24 84.49
N VAL A 374 37.29 -12.31 84.40
CA VAL A 374 36.41 -12.28 85.58
C VAL A 374 36.51 -13.57 86.39
N THR A 375 36.75 -14.71 85.74
CA THR A 375 36.94 -16.00 86.42
C THR A 375 38.22 -16.00 87.27
N ALA A 376 39.28 -15.33 86.82
CA ALA A 376 40.50 -15.14 87.60
C ALA A 376 40.25 -14.28 88.86
N ALA A 377 39.51 -13.17 88.73
CA ALA A 377 39.20 -12.27 89.85
C ALA A 377 38.30 -12.92 90.93
N ALA A 378 37.35 -13.77 90.54
CA ALA A 378 36.49 -14.50 91.48
C ALA A 378 37.26 -15.53 92.34
N SER A 379 38.34 -16.10 91.80
CA SER A 379 39.23 -17.01 92.53
C SER A 379 39.95 -16.29 93.68
N ASP A 380 40.42 -15.06 93.45
CA ASP A 380 41.11 -14.26 94.45
C ASP A 380 40.17 -13.78 95.57
N ALA A 381 38.95 -13.32 95.21
CA ALA A 381 37.93 -12.91 96.17
C ALA A 381 37.45 -14.07 97.06
N SER A 382 37.43 -15.31 96.55
CA SER A 382 37.05 -16.48 97.35
C SER A 382 38.05 -16.78 98.47
N GLY A 383 39.35 -16.54 98.27
CA GLY A 383 40.36 -16.76 99.30
C GLY A 383 40.29 -15.76 100.46
N ALA A 384 39.84 -14.52 100.20
CA ALA A 384 39.70 -13.49 101.23
C ALA A 384 38.51 -13.74 102.17
N TYR A 385 37.39 -14.25 101.65
CA TYR A 385 36.19 -14.55 102.43
C TYR A 385 36.42 -15.62 103.52
N ASP A 386 37.16 -16.68 103.21
CA ASP A 386 37.38 -17.80 104.12
C ASP A 386 38.15 -17.38 105.39
N GLY A 387 39.03 -16.38 105.30
CA GLY A 387 39.74 -15.79 106.43
C GLY A 387 38.86 -14.95 107.37
N HIS A 388 37.91 -14.18 106.81
CA HIS A 388 36.99 -13.35 107.61
C HIS A 388 35.87 -14.16 108.27
N ASN A 389 35.46 -15.30 107.68
CA ASN A 389 34.40 -16.14 108.24
C ASN A 389 34.79 -16.79 109.59
N GLN A 390 36.06 -17.22 109.74
CA GLN A 390 36.56 -17.76 111.02
C GLN A 390 36.62 -16.71 112.14
N ALA A 391 36.85 -15.43 111.82
CA ALA A 391 36.90 -14.35 112.81
C ALA A 391 35.51 -13.94 113.34
N PHE A 392 34.46 -14.08 112.52
CA PHE A 392 33.09 -13.70 112.87
C PHE A 392 32.43 -14.67 113.88
N GLU A 393 32.68 -15.98 113.75
CA GLU A 393 32.14 -16.98 114.68
C GLU A 393 32.59 -16.74 116.14
N ALA A 394 33.81 -16.23 116.33
CA ALA A 394 34.32 -15.86 117.66
C ALA A 394 33.60 -14.63 118.27
N ALA A 395 33.11 -13.70 117.44
CA ALA A 395 32.46 -12.46 117.90
C ALA A 395 30.98 -12.65 118.25
N CYS A 396 30.27 -13.56 117.56
CA CYS A 396 28.85 -13.87 117.83
C CYS A 396 28.60 -14.39 119.25
N ASN A 397 29.51 -15.21 119.78
CA ASN A 397 29.38 -15.79 121.13
C ASN A 397 29.42 -14.75 122.25
N HIS A 398 30.00 -13.56 122.00
CA HIS A 398 30.10 -12.47 122.97
C HIS A 398 28.83 -11.59 123.03
N LEU A 399 28.03 -11.56 121.96
CA LEU A 399 26.89 -10.65 121.83
C LEU A 399 25.60 -11.21 122.46
N VAL A 400 25.48 -12.54 122.50
CA VAL A 400 24.32 -13.25 123.06
C VAL A 400 24.14 -12.96 124.56
N SER A 401 25.21 -12.66 125.31
CA SER A 401 25.14 -12.36 126.75
C SER A 401 24.66 -10.94 127.09
N VAL A 402 24.53 -10.02 126.11
CA VAL A 402 24.19 -8.60 126.34
C VAL A 402 22.74 -8.26 125.94
N ARG A 403 22.10 -9.07 125.10
CA ARG A 403 20.73 -8.80 124.58
C ARG A 403 19.58 -9.08 125.56
N SER A 404 19.78 -9.83 126.65
CA SER A 404 18.68 -10.29 127.52
C SER A 404 18.09 -9.22 128.46
N THR A 405 18.48 -7.94 128.35
CA THR A 405 18.10 -6.86 129.29
C THR A 405 17.40 -5.66 128.63
N VAL A 406 16.97 -5.72 127.37
CA VAL A 406 16.54 -4.53 126.58
C VAL A 406 15.07 -4.56 126.10
N ASP A 407 14.36 -5.67 126.20
CA ASP A 407 13.03 -5.81 125.55
C ASP A 407 11.90 -4.98 126.19
N ASP A 408 12.01 -4.59 127.48
CA ASP A 408 10.93 -3.86 128.17
C ASP A 408 10.85 -2.36 127.79
N VAL A 409 11.95 -1.75 127.32
CA VAL A 409 12.01 -0.30 126.99
C VAL A 409 11.54 -0.01 125.56
N ARG A 410 11.62 -1.00 124.66
CA ARG A 410 11.23 -0.87 123.24
C ARG A 410 9.71 -0.77 123.04
N ASN A 411 8.92 -1.45 123.86
CA ASN A 411 7.47 -1.54 123.68
C ASN A 411 6.76 -0.20 123.99
N HIS A 412 7.28 0.59 124.93
CA HIS A 412 6.70 1.88 125.31
C HIS A 412 6.86 2.97 124.22
N TRP A 413 7.97 2.97 123.47
CA TRP A 413 8.19 3.90 122.35
C TRP A 413 7.27 3.62 121.14
N SER A 414 6.86 2.36 120.94
CA SER A 414 6.05 1.95 119.79
C SER A 414 4.62 2.47 119.83
N GLU A 415 4.04 2.65 121.01
CA GLU A 415 2.63 3.05 121.17
C GLU A 415 2.40 4.53 120.83
N GLU A 416 3.30 5.42 121.24
CA GLU A 416 3.21 6.87 120.97
C GLU A 416 3.47 7.24 119.50
N LYS A 417 4.22 6.41 118.77
CA LYS A 417 4.47 6.61 117.32
C LYS A 417 3.23 6.31 116.47
N ALA A 418 2.44 5.29 116.84
CA ALA A 418 1.27 4.87 116.08
C ALA A 418 0.14 5.93 116.08
N ALA A 419 0.03 6.73 117.15
CA ALA A 419 -0.97 7.79 117.26
C ALA A 419 -0.69 9.00 116.34
N LEU A 420 0.59 9.30 116.08
CA LEU A 420 1.01 10.39 115.20
C LEU A 420 0.71 10.08 113.72
N ASP A 421 0.98 8.85 113.27
CA ASP A 421 0.87 8.45 111.87
C ASP A 421 -0.60 8.38 111.36
N ALA A 422 -1.57 8.18 112.27
CA ALA A 422 -2.99 8.14 111.91
C ALA A 422 -3.54 9.52 111.49
N ASN A 423 -3.18 10.59 112.20
CA ASN A 423 -3.66 11.95 111.94
C ASN A 423 -3.07 12.55 110.65
N THR A 424 -1.83 12.19 110.30
CA THR A 424 -1.17 12.65 109.07
C THR A 424 -1.80 12.04 107.80
N LYS A 425 -2.41 10.85 107.89
CA LYS A 425 -3.04 10.16 106.76
C LYS A 425 -4.36 10.83 106.33
N GLU A 426 -5.15 11.30 107.29
CA GLU A 426 -6.45 11.93 107.06
C GLU A 426 -6.34 13.32 106.37
N ILE A 427 -5.23 14.03 106.60
CA ILE A 427 -4.89 15.30 105.90
C ILE A 427 -4.56 15.08 104.41
N GLN A 428 -4.02 13.91 104.04
CA GLN A 428 -3.62 13.63 102.65
C GLN A 428 -4.81 13.26 101.76
N ASP A 429 -5.80 12.53 102.30
CA ASP A 429 -6.96 12.08 101.53
C ASP A 429 -7.83 13.24 101.03
N GLN A 430 -7.96 14.34 101.80
CA GLN A 430 -8.72 15.50 101.35
C GLN A 430 -8.08 16.35 100.27
N ARG A 431 -6.74 16.42 100.24
CA ARG A 431 -6.03 17.12 99.16
C ARG A 431 -6.23 16.45 97.79
N ALA A 432 -6.64 15.18 97.76
CA ALA A 432 -6.92 14.44 96.54
C ALA A 432 -8.34 14.72 95.99
N GLN A 433 -9.33 15.02 96.83
CA GLN A 433 -10.69 15.38 96.41
C GLN A 433 -10.76 16.79 95.77
N GLU A 434 -10.05 17.77 96.33
CA GLU A 434 -9.99 19.17 95.82
C GLU A 434 -9.52 19.25 94.35
N ARG A 435 -8.60 18.37 93.93
CA ARG A 435 -8.02 18.40 92.57
C ARG A 435 -8.95 17.87 91.48
N ARG A 436 -9.82 16.89 91.78
CA ARG A 436 -10.71 16.28 90.77
C ARG A 436 -11.81 17.23 90.31
N ILE A 437 -12.39 18.00 91.25
CA ILE A 437 -13.49 18.94 90.98
C ILE A 437 -13.05 20.11 90.06
N LYS A 438 -11.75 20.44 90.06
CA LYS A 438 -11.18 21.53 89.26
C LYS A 438 -10.99 21.18 87.77
N ASP A 439 -10.74 19.91 87.46
CA ASP A 439 -10.50 19.46 86.09
C ASP A 439 -11.81 19.31 85.29
N ASP A 440 -12.90 18.91 85.94
CA ASP A 440 -14.23 18.78 85.33
C ASP A 440 -14.81 20.14 84.88
N LEU A 441 -14.63 21.20 85.69
CA LEU A 441 -15.10 22.56 85.38
C LEU A 441 -14.50 23.13 84.08
N LYS A 442 -13.25 22.73 83.74
CA LYS A 442 -12.51 23.23 82.57
C LYS A 442 -12.97 22.59 81.25
N SER A 443 -13.49 21.37 81.33
CA SER A 443 -13.99 20.60 80.18
C SER A 443 -15.31 21.15 79.65
N HIS A 444 -16.28 21.42 80.55
CA HIS A 444 -17.61 21.91 80.17
C HIS A 444 -17.60 23.32 79.53
N THR A 445 -16.67 24.20 79.92
CA THR A 445 -16.58 25.57 79.36
C THR A 445 -16.11 25.60 77.89
N SER A 446 -15.29 24.63 77.47
CA SER A 446 -14.74 24.60 76.10
C SER A 446 -15.75 24.09 75.07
N ASN A 447 -16.66 23.21 75.48
CA ASN A 447 -17.68 22.61 74.60
C ASN A 447 -18.80 23.60 74.22
N LYS A 448 -19.15 24.54 75.13
CA LYS A 448 -20.12 25.63 74.90
C LYS A 448 -19.71 26.55 73.74
N ARG A 449 -18.43 26.89 73.65
CA ARG A 449 -17.89 27.87 72.69
C ARG A 449 -17.93 27.39 71.24
N ARG A 450 -17.90 26.07 71.01
CA ARG A 450 -17.92 25.45 69.67
C ARG A 450 -19.33 25.49 69.05
N LEU A 451 -20.36 25.25 69.84
CA LEU A 451 -21.77 25.21 69.39
C LEU A 451 -22.33 26.61 69.06
N GLU A 452 -21.83 27.68 69.68
CA GLU A 452 -22.24 29.06 69.38
C GLU A 452 -21.75 29.56 67.99
N GLN A 453 -20.67 28.96 67.46
CA GLN A 453 -20.05 29.38 66.20
C GLN A 453 -20.75 28.78 64.97
N GLU A 454 -21.28 27.55 65.08
CA GLU A 454 -21.98 26.84 64.00
C GLU A 454 -23.41 27.37 63.74
N ILE A 455 -24.05 28.02 64.73
CA ILE A 455 -25.40 28.60 64.59
C ILE A 455 -25.37 29.91 63.79
N ALA A 456 -24.32 30.72 63.96
CA ALA A 456 -24.18 32.01 63.28
C ALA A 456 -23.95 31.87 61.75
N GLU A 457 -23.38 30.75 61.31
CA GLU A 457 -23.10 30.48 59.90
C GLU A 457 -24.36 30.07 59.11
N GLU A 458 -25.34 29.40 59.73
CA GLU A 458 -26.60 29.02 59.04
C GLU A 458 -27.67 30.12 59.02
N GLU A 459 -27.64 31.08 59.95
CA GLU A 459 -28.55 32.24 59.91
C GLU A 459 -28.22 33.21 58.75
N ALA A 460 -26.96 33.25 58.30
CA ALA A 460 -26.53 34.06 57.16
C ALA A 460 -26.96 33.48 55.79
N ARG A 461 -27.26 32.18 55.72
CA ARG A 461 -27.59 31.48 54.46
C ARG A 461 -29.07 31.62 54.04
N LEU A 462 -29.95 32.06 54.94
CA LEU A 462 -31.42 32.06 54.77
C LEU A 462 -32.03 33.42 54.37
N SER A 463 -31.26 34.52 54.31
CA SER A 463 -31.83 35.87 54.07
C SER A 463 -31.80 36.37 52.62
N GLY A 464 -31.40 35.56 51.63
CA GLY A 464 -31.21 35.99 50.23
C GLY A 464 -32.22 35.46 49.20
N ALA A 465 -33.27 34.76 49.63
CA ALA A 465 -34.01 33.85 48.75
C ALA A 465 -35.20 34.45 47.96
N GLU A 466 -35.68 35.67 48.22
CA GLU A 466 -36.81 36.23 47.45
C GLU A 466 -36.68 37.74 47.19
N GLY A 467 -36.28 38.12 45.97
CA GLY A 467 -36.14 39.51 45.53
C GLY A 467 -35.90 39.68 44.01
N PRO A 468 -35.89 40.94 43.50
CA PRO A 468 -35.75 41.28 42.07
C PRO A 468 -34.47 40.74 41.38
N GLU A 469 -33.48 40.28 42.15
CA GLU A 469 -32.26 39.64 41.67
C GLU A 469 -32.49 38.34 40.88
N TYR A 470 -33.58 37.60 41.14
CA TYR A 470 -33.88 36.38 40.36
C TYR A 470 -34.21 36.69 38.89
N ASN A 471 -34.96 37.76 38.63
CA ASN A 471 -35.28 38.19 37.27
C ASN A 471 -34.05 38.76 36.53
N GLU A 472 -33.14 39.42 37.26
CA GLU A 472 -31.87 39.91 36.71
C GLU A 472 -30.93 38.75 36.33
N ARG A 473 -30.89 37.68 37.15
CA ARG A 473 -30.13 36.44 36.84
C ARG A 473 -30.67 35.69 35.62
N VAL A 474 -31.99 35.66 35.43
CA VAL A 474 -32.62 35.06 34.23
C VAL A 474 -32.36 35.92 32.98
N GLN A 475 -32.42 37.25 33.07
CA GLN A 475 -32.02 38.13 31.95
C GLN A 475 -30.55 37.97 31.59
N ARG A 476 -29.67 37.88 32.59
CA ARG A 476 -28.23 37.71 32.38
C ARG A 476 -27.89 36.35 31.74
N LEU A 477 -28.63 35.30 32.08
CA LEU A 477 -28.52 34.00 31.42
C LEU A 477 -28.87 34.09 29.92
N GLU A 478 -29.91 34.84 29.57
CA GLU A 478 -30.33 35.03 28.17
C GLU A 478 -29.30 35.86 27.38
N GLU A 479 -28.69 36.89 27.99
CA GLU A 479 -27.58 37.66 27.40
C GLU A 479 -26.34 36.79 27.14
N LEU A 480 -25.98 35.91 28.07
CA LEU A 480 -24.85 34.98 27.92
C LEU A 480 -25.12 33.94 26.82
N ARG A 481 -26.36 33.45 26.71
CA ARG A 481 -26.79 32.57 25.60
C ARG A 481 -26.69 33.27 24.25
N GLN A 482 -27.09 34.54 24.17
CA GLN A 482 -26.94 35.32 22.94
C GLN A 482 -25.46 35.52 22.56
N ALA A 483 -24.58 35.76 23.53
CA ALA A 483 -23.14 35.89 23.29
C ALA A 483 -22.50 34.59 22.75
N VAL A 484 -22.98 33.41 23.18
CA VAL A 484 -22.55 32.12 22.61
C VAL A 484 -22.93 32.02 21.14
N VAL A 485 -24.15 32.41 20.77
CA VAL A 485 -24.63 32.42 19.38
C VAL A 485 -23.78 33.34 18.50
N ASP A 486 -23.42 34.53 19.00
CA ASP A 486 -22.60 35.49 18.26
C ASP A 486 -21.15 34.98 18.06
N ILE A 487 -20.58 34.31 19.07
CA ILE A 487 -19.25 33.68 18.96
C ILE A 487 -19.28 32.49 18.00
N ASP A 488 -20.37 31.72 17.96
CA ASP A 488 -20.54 30.62 17.02
C ASP A 488 -20.59 31.13 15.56
N ALA A 489 -21.27 32.24 15.31
CA ALA A 489 -21.25 32.90 14.01
C ALA A 489 -19.82 33.35 13.61
N GLU A 490 -19.05 33.94 14.54
CA GLU A 490 -17.64 34.31 14.28
C GLU A 490 -16.74 33.08 13.98
N VAL A 491 -16.99 31.94 14.64
CA VAL A 491 -16.26 30.68 14.42
C VAL A 491 -16.57 30.11 13.04
N GLU A 492 -17.84 30.12 12.61
CA GLU A 492 -18.23 29.64 11.27
C GLU A 492 -17.64 30.51 10.16
N GLU A 493 -17.70 31.84 10.29
CA GLU A 493 -17.11 32.77 9.32
C GLU A 493 -15.59 32.59 9.20
N HIS A 494 -14.91 32.46 10.33
CA HIS A 494 -13.46 32.22 10.34
C HIS A 494 -13.10 30.83 9.79
N ALA A 495 -13.94 29.82 10.00
CA ALA A 495 -13.74 28.46 9.45
C ALA A 495 -13.78 28.44 7.91
N ALA A 496 -14.62 29.27 7.28
CA ALA A 496 -14.76 29.36 5.83
C ALA A 496 -13.49 29.82 5.09
N GLN A 497 -12.55 30.51 5.78
CA GLN A 497 -11.30 30.99 5.18
C GLN A 497 -10.21 29.91 5.06
N ARG A 498 -10.32 28.82 5.83
CA ARG A 498 -9.35 27.72 5.88
C ARG A 498 -9.07 27.05 4.53
N PRO A 499 -10.08 26.62 3.74
CA PRO A 499 -9.82 25.95 2.46
C PRO A 499 -9.07 26.84 1.46
N ILE A 500 -9.28 28.16 1.50
CA ILE A 500 -8.61 29.13 0.63
C ILE A 500 -7.12 29.18 0.96
N LEU A 501 -6.76 29.33 2.24
CA LEU A 501 -5.37 29.38 2.69
C LEU A 501 -4.60 28.08 2.44
N ILE A 502 -5.26 26.92 2.58
CA ILE A 502 -4.67 25.61 2.26
C ILE A 502 -4.38 25.51 0.76
N LYS A 503 -5.29 25.96 -0.09
CA LYS A 503 -5.11 25.97 -1.54
C LYS A 503 -3.94 26.87 -1.94
N GLU A 504 -3.86 28.09 -1.40
CA GLU A 504 -2.75 29.02 -1.67
C GLU A 504 -1.39 28.45 -1.23
N GLN A 505 -1.32 27.78 -0.08
CA GLN A 505 -0.10 27.13 0.39
C GLN A 505 0.30 25.94 -0.52
N ALA A 506 -0.68 25.14 -0.96
CA ALA A 506 -0.45 24.01 -1.84
C ALA A 506 0.07 24.44 -3.22
N GLU A 507 -0.51 25.49 -3.79
CA GLU A 507 -0.06 26.08 -5.07
C GLU A 507 1.37 26.64 -4.95
N ALA A 508 1.67 27.38 -3.88
CA ALA A 508 3.02 27.91 -3.64
C ALA A 508 4.06 26.79 -3.43
N LYS A 509 3.68 25.70 -2.76
CA LYS A 509 4.54 24.52 -2.56
C LYS A 509 4.80 23.78 -3.87
N ALA A 510 3.77 23.55 -4.69
CA ALA A 510 3.91 22.90 -5.99
C ALA A 510 4.84 23.70 -6.92
N ALA A 511 4.71 25.03 -6.95
CA ALA A 511 5.60 25.89 -7.72
C ALA A 511 7.06 25.78 -7.25
N LEU A 512 7.30 25.73 -5.94
CA LEU A 512 8.64 25.55 -5.37
C LEU A 512 9.23 24.16 -5.70
N ASP A 513 8.42 23.10 -5.62
CA ASP A 513 8.87 21.74 -5.91
C ASP A 513 9.25 21.57 -7.38
N ASN A 514 8.47 22.14 -8.31
CA ASN A 514 8.79 22.16 -9.74
C ASN A 514 10.11 22.91 -10.06
N ALA A 515 10.49 23.90 -9.25
CA ALA A 515 11.73 24.65 -9.44
C ALA A 515 12.99 23.88 -9.00
N LYS A 516 12.87 22.80 -8.22
CA LYS A 516 14.01 22.03 -7.71
C LYS A 516 14.71 21.18 -8.78
N GLU A 517 13.94 20.60 -9.70
CA GLU A 517 14.47 19.71 -10.73
C GLU A 517 15.45 20.42 -11.70
N PRO A 518 15.11 21.60 -12.28
CA PRO A 518 16.08 22.38 -13.06
C PRO A 518 17.34 22.77 -12.30
N ILE A 519 17.22 23.08 -11.00
CA ILE A 519 18.38 23.42 -10.15
C ILE A 519 19.29 22.22 -9.97
N SER A 520 18.73 21.02 -9.72
CA SER A 520 19.50 19.80 -9.59
C SER A 520 20.27 19.48 -10.88
N ALA A 521 19.57 19.52 -12.03
CA ALA A 521 20.18 19.26 -13.33
C ALA A 521 21.33 20.25 -13.64
N GLN A 522 21.14 21.54 -13.37
CA GLN A 522 22.16 22.55 -13.61
C GLN A 522 23.32 22.46 -12.60
N SER A 523 23.05 22.04 -11.36
CA SER A 523 24.08 21.80 -10.34
C SER A 523 25.03 20.68 -10.78
N GLU A 524 24.52 19.58 -11.33
CA GLU A 524 25.35 18.50 -11.87
C GLU A 524 26.26 18.96 -13.01
N ILE A 525 25.76 19.83 -13.89
CA ILE A 525 26.54 20.42 -14.98
C ILE A 525 27.68 21.28 -14.42
N CYS A 526 27.39 22.10 -13.41
CA CYS A 526 28.37 22.93 -12.71
C CYS A 526 29.45 22.08 -12.02
N GLU A 527 29.08 21.00 -11.35
CA GLU A 527 30.01 20.06 -10.71
C GLU A 527 30.92 19.37 -11.73
N LYS A 528 30.37 18.91 -12.86
CA LYS A 528 31.15 18.31 -13.94
C LYS A 528 32.18 19.29 -14.52
N ALA A 529 31.78 20.54 -14.75
CA ALA A 529 32.67 21.60 -15.23
C ALA A 529 33.78 21.94 -14.21
N SER A 530 33.41 22.10 -12.94
CA SER A 530 34.35 22.38 -11.84
C SER A 530 35.35 21.23 -11.65
N GLY A 531 34.87 19.99 -11.70
CA GLY A 531 35.71 18.79 -11.60
C GLY A 531 36.67 18.64 -12.79
N LEU A 532 36.33 19.14 -13.97
CA LEU A 532 37.26 19.19 -15.10
C LEU A 532 38.39 20.22 -14.86
N VAL A 533 38.05 21.42 -14.39
CA VAL A 533 39.03 22.46 -14.04
C VAL A 533 40.00 21.97 -12.97
N GLN A 534 39.48 21.35 -11.91
CA GLN A 534 40.30 20.81 -10.82
C GLN A 534 41.24 19.70 -11.30
N ARG A 535 40.76 18.77 -12.15
CA ARG A 535 41.59 17.71 -12.74
C ARG A 535 42.71 18.28 -13.63
N LEU A 536 42.41 19.28 -14.45
CA LEU A 536 43.41 19.95 -15.30
C LEU A 536 44.44 20.75 -14.49
N GLN A 537 44.09 21.23 -13.30
CA GLN A 537 45.01 21.91 -12.38
C GLN A 537 45.89 20.93 -11.59
N THR A 538 45.34 19.80 -11.12
CA THR A 538 46.02 18.86 -10.22
C THR A 538 46.92 17.84 -10.95
N ASN A 539 46.53 17.36 -12.13
CA ASN A 539 47.30 16.32 -12.84
C ASN A 539 48.67 16.83 -13.33
N HIS A 540 49.75 16.53 -12.60
CA HIS A 540 51.13 16.56 -13.10
C HIS A 540 51.50 15.22 -13.77
N GLY A 541 50.53 14.61 -14.46
CA GLY A 541 50.63 13.25 -14.98
C GLY A 541 51.64 13.10 -16.11
N SER A 542 52.24 11.91 -16.21
CA SER A 542 53.10 11.49 -17.32
C SER A 542 52.44 11.77 -18.67
N LYS A 543 53.22 12.21 -19.67
CA LYS A 543 52.76 12.48 -21.05
C LYS A 543 52.03 11.31 -21.71
N LEU A 544 52.18 10.09 -21.16
CA LEU A 544 51.57 8.86 -21.66
C LEU A 544 50.25 8.48 -20.95
N ALA A 545 49.83 9.22 -19.92
CA ALA A 545 48.59 8.96 -19.17
C ALA A 545 47.28 9.06 -20.00
N PRO A 546 47.17 9.95 -21.02
CA PRO A 546 45.98 10.04 -21.86
C PRO A 546 45.77 8.85 -22.82
N PHE A 547 46.79 8.00 -23.00
CA PHE A 547 46.74 6.84 -23.88
C PHE A 547 46.25 5.59 -23.14
N ARG A 548 46.16 4.45 -23.83
CA ARG A 548 45.67 3.19 -23.23
C ARG A 548 46.44 2.82 -21.95
N PRO A 549 45.80 2.16 -20.95
CA PRO A 549 46.40 1.92 -19.63
C PRO A 549 47.81 1.30 -19.62
N ASN A 550 48.08 0.34 -20.51
CA ASN A 550 49.39 -0.34 -20.61
C ASN A 550 50.36 0.32 -21.62
N MET A 551 50.02 1.48 -22.16
CA MET A 551 50.86 2.21 -23.13
C MET A 551 52.24 2.59 -22.55
N PRO A 552 52.39 3.06 -21.29
CA PRO A 552 53.70 3.34 -20.73
C PRO A 552 54.61 2.10 -20.68
N GLN A 553 54.04 0.93 -20.41
CA GLN A 553 54.77 -0.34 -20.39
C GLN A 553 55.16 -0.78 -21.80
N LEU A 554 54.31 -0.51 -22.79
CA LEU A 554 54.59 -0.81 -24.20
C LEU A 554 55.74 0.06 -24.72
N VAL A 555 55.68 1.38 -24.50
CA VAL A 555 56.76 2.31 -24.90
C VAL A 555 58.08 1.90 -24.26
N LYS A 556 58.07 1.58 -22.95
CA LYS A 556 59.26 1.08 -22.25
C LYS A 556 59.78 -0.25 -22.81
N ALA A 557 58.89 -1.16 -23.20
CA ALA A 557 59.27 -2.45 -23.81
C ALA A 557 59.83 -2.29 -25.22
N VAL A 558 59.34 -1.30 -25.99
CA VAL A 558 59.85 -0.94 -27.31
C VAL A 558 61.24 -0.29 -27.19
N ASP A 559 61.41 0.63 -26.22
CA ASP A 559 62.68 1.30 -25.95
C ASP A 559 63.78 0.34 -25.49
N ASN A 560 63.42 -0.73 -24.77
CA ASN A 560 64.35 -1.73 -24.25
C ASN A 560 64.67 -2.85 -25.25
N GLU A 561 63.96 -2.96 -26.37
CA GLU A 561 64.21 -3.98 -27.40
C GLU A 561 65.34 -3.51 -28.34
N THR A 562 66.29 -4.40 -28.63
CA THR A 562 67.50 -4.07 -29.40
C THR A 562 67.50 -4.65 -30.81
N ARG A 563 66.56 -5.56 -31.13
CA ARG A 563 66.47 -6.26 -32.42
C ARG A 563 65.80 -5.45 -33.54
N TRP A 564 65.54 -4.16 -33.34
CA TRP A 564 64.93 -3.30 -34.35
C TRP A 564 65.89 -3.08 -35.52
N ARG A 565 65.42 -3.26 -36.76
CA ARG A 565 66.14 -2.75 -37.94
C ARG A 565 66.05 -1.23 -37.96
N LYS A 566 64.85 -0.70 -37.68
CA LYS A 566 64.61 0.70 -37.41
C LYS A 566 63.53 0.85 -36.35
N LYS A 567 63.84 1.64 -35.31
CA LYS A 567 62.97 1.78 -34.14
C LYS A 567 61.57 2.29 -34.54
N PRO A 568 60.48 1.64 -34.10
CA PRO A 568 59.13 2.12 -34.39
C PRO A 568 58.83 3.41 -33.65
N VAL A 569 58.08 4.31 -34.30
CA VAL A 569 57.71 5.63 -33.76
C VAL A 569 56.26 5.59 -33.30
N GLY A 570 56.03 5.89 -32.02
CA GLY A 570 54.69 6.01 -31.46
C GLY A 570 54.69 6.11 -29.92
N PRO A 571 53.51 6.31 -29.30
CA PRO A 571 52.21 6.52 -29.94
C PRO A 571 52.16 7.83 -30.74
N MET A 572 51.52 7.81 -31.91
CA MET A 572 51.52 8.93 -32.86
C MET A 572 51.04 10.27 -32.24
N GLY A 573 50.08 10.25 -31.30
CA GLY A 573 49.57 11.45 -30.65
C GLY A 573 50.62 12.21 -29.84
N LEU A 574 51.68 11.53 -29.37
CA LEU A 574 52.79 12.18 -28.68
C LEU A 574 53.60 13.08 -29.61
N HIS A 575 53.54 12.84 -30.92
CA HIS A 575 54.30 13.56 -31.95
C HIS A 575 53.48 14.67 -32.63
N VAL A 576 52.23 14.88 -32.18
CA VAL A 576 51.28 15.82 -32.78
C VAL A 576 50.92 16.90 -31.78
N LYS A 577 51.17 18.16 -32.12
CA LYS A 577 50.83 19.33 -31.33
C LYS A 577 49.80 20.21 -32.05
N LEU A 578 48.76 20.61 -31.34
CA LEU A 578 47.66 21.41 -31.89
C LEU A 578 47.91 22.91 -31.69
N LYS A 579 47.91 23.69 -32.79
CA LYS A 579 48.05 25.16 -32.76
C LYS A 579 46.72 25.85 -32.40
N LYS A 580 45.61 25.44 -33.00
CA LYS A 580 44.26 26.02 -32.76
C LYS A 580 43.41 25.14 -31.83
N GLN A 581 43.37 25.47 -30.53
CA GLN A 581 42.75 24.63 -29.48
C GLN A 581 41.23 24.48 -29.59
N GLU A 582 40.55 25.34 -30.33
CA GLU A 582 39.10 25.22 -30.62
C GLU A 582 38.70 23.98 -31.39
N TRP A 583 39.61 23.42 -32.17
CA TRP A 583 39.39 22.18 -32.92
C TRP A 583 39.76 20.92 -32.14
N SER A 584 40.21 21.04 -30.88
CA SER A 584 40.77 19.94 -30.09
C SER A 584 39.81 18.74 -29.98
N SER A 585 38.55 18.98 -29.59
CA SER A 585 37.56 17.90 -29.42
C SER A 585 37.24 17.20 -30.74
N GLN A 586 37.05 17.96 -31.81
CA GLN A 586 36.69 17.45 -33.13
C GLN A 586 37.85 16.67 -33.75
N LEU A 587 39.09 17.15 -33.61
CA LEU A 587 40.28 16.48 -34.13
C LEU A 587 40.66 15.23 -33.31
N GLU A 588 40.51 15.25 -31.99
CA GLU A 588 40.68 14.05 -31.14
C GLU A 588 39.73 12.92 -31.57
N LYS A 589 38.45 13.27 -31.80
CA LYS A 589 37.45 12.30 -32.25
C LYS A 589 37.74 11.82 -33.67
N THR A 590 38.15 12.72 -34.56
CA THR A 590 38.42 12.42 -35.97
C THR A 590 39.63 11.52 -36.14
N PHE A 591 40.73 11.78 -35.42
CA PHE A 591 41.90 10.90 -35.46
C PHE A 591 41.67 9.58 -34.72
N GLY A 592 40.84 9.57 -33.66
CA GLY A 592 40.39 8.36 -33.02
C GLY A 592 41.55 7.45 -32.59
N GLY A 593 41.53 6.19 -33.01
CA GLY A 593 42.58 5.21 -32.67
C GLY A 593 43.94 5.45 -33.35
N VAL A 594 44.03 6.34 -34.34
CA VAL A 594 45.30 6.63 -35.02
C VAL A 594 46.30 7.31 -34.09
N LEU A 595 45.83 8.12 -33.13
CA LEU A 595 46.71 8.75 -32.14
C LEU A 595 47.40 7.72 -31.22
N ASP A 596 46.81 6.53 -31.03
CA ASP A 596 47.41 5.46 -30.22
C ASP A 596 48.39 4.58 -31.03
N ALA A 597 48.46 4.76 -32.36
CA ALA A 597 49.16 3.86 -33.27
C ALA A 597 50.68 4.05 -33.26
N PHE A 598 51.39 3.08 -33.82
CA PHE A 598 52.84 3.11 -34.05
C PHE A 598 53.15 2.98 -35.54
N VAL A 599 54.24 3.59 -35.99
CA VAL A 599 54.72 3.53 -37.37
C VAL A 599 56.06 2.80 -37.43
N CYS A 600 56.15 1.78 -38.29
CA CYS A 600 57.34 1.01 -38.63
C CYS A 600 57.76 1.29 -40.08
N THR A 601 58.98 0.95 -40.47
CA THR A 601 59.45 1.08 -41.86
C THR A 601 59.46 -0.23 -42.65
N ASN A 602 59.36 -1.37 -41.98
CA ASN A 602 59.43 -2.68 -42.60
C ASN A 602 58.55 -3.71 -41.86
N LYS A 603 58.34 -4.85 -42.52
CA LYS A 603 57.47 -5.94 -42.06
C LYS A 603 58.06 -6.73 -40.88
N ASP A 604 59.38 -6.86 -40.81
CA ASP A 604 60.04 -7.59 -39.73
C ASP A 604 59.85 -6.87 -38.39
N ASP A 605 60.05 -5.54 -38.36
CA ASP A 605 59.82 -4.71 -37.19
C ASP A 605 58.32 -4.68 -36.82
N GLN A 606 57.41 -4.69 -37.80
CA GLN A 606 55.98 -4.80 -37.53
C GLN A 606 55.63 -6.12 -36.80
N MET A 607 56.21 -7.24 -37.22
CA MET A 607 56.01 -8.53 -36.55
C MET A 607 56.58 -8.54 -35.12
N LEU A 608 57.78 -7.99 -34.94
CA LEU A 608 58.43 -7.88 -33.63
C LEU A 608 57.60 -7.00 -32.67
N LEU A 609 57.12 -5.85 -33.16
CA LEU A 609 56.25 -4.96 -32.38
C LEU A 609 54.93 -5.63 -32.01
N SER A 610 54.32 -6.38 -32.93
CA SER A 610 53.11 -7.16 -32.64
C SER A 610 53.33 -8.22 -31.55
N GLN A 611 54.48 -8.88 -31.52
CA GLN A 611 54.83 -9.83 -30.45
C GLN A 611 54.99 -9.13 -29.10
N ILE A 612 55.64 -7.96 -29.06
CA ILE A 612 55.80 -7.16 -27.84
C ILE A 612 54.43 -6.67 -27.33
N MET A 613 53.56 -6.19 -28.22
CA MET A 613 52.20 -5.76 -27.90
C MET A 613 51.38 -6.89 -27.26
N LYS A 614 51.48 -8.12 -27.78
CA LYS A 614 50.83 -9.30 -27.19
C LYS A 614 51.37 -9.61 -25.79
N ARG A 615 52.69 -9.50 -25.58
CA ARG A 615 53.33 -9.73 -24.28
C ARG A 615 52.91 -8.71 -23.22
N VAL A 616 52.80 -7.43 -23.59
CA VAL A 616 52.44 -6.32 -22.68
C VAL A 616 50.91 -6.14 -22.56
N ASN A 617 50.13 -6.93 -23.30
CA ASN A 617 48.67 -6.81 -23.38
C ASN A 617 48.23 -5.37 -23.74
N CYS A 618 48.86 -4.81 -24.79
CA CYS A 618 48.54 -3.49 -25.31
C CYS A 618 48.52 -3.56 -26.84
N SER A 619 47.36 -3.85 -27.43
CA SER A 619 47.19 -3.96 -28.88
C SER A 619 46.69 -2.64 -29.46
N VAL A 620 47.49 -2.06 -30.36
CA VAL A 620 47.15 -0.84 -31.12
C VAL A 620 47.52 -1.03 -32.59
N GLN A 621 47.03 -0.13 -33.45
CA GLN A 621 47.32 -0.18 -34.88
C GLN A 621 48.81 0.03 -35.15
N ILE A 622 49.37 -0.74 -36.09
CA ILE A 622 50.76 -0.58 -36.56
C ILE A 622 50.71 -0.25 -38.05
N TYR A 623 51.24 0.90 -38.42
CA TYR A 623 51.39 1.32 -39.81
C TYR A 623 52.80 1.03 -40.32
N ILE A 624 52.92 0.76 -41.62
CA ILE A 624 54.21 0.67 -42.30
C ILE A 624 54.26 1.81 -43.30
N GLY A 625 55.23 2.72 -43.14
CA GLY A 625 55.32 3.94 -43.93
C GLY A 625 56.75 4.34 -44.25
N PRO A 626 56.95 5.15 -45.31
CA PRO A 626 58.25 5.69 -45.66
C PRO A 626 58.70 6.73 -44.62
N ASP A 627 60.02 6.80 -44.43
CA ASP A 627 60.68 7.73 -43.50
C ASP A 627 60.98 9.11 -44.10
N GLN A 628 60.99 9.21 -45.43
CA GLN A 628 61.23 10.48 -46.10
C GLN A 628 59.93 11.30 -46.15
N PRO A 629 59.99 12.62 -45.92
CA PRO A 629 58.80 13.47 -45.93
C PRO A 629 58.12 13.44 -47.31
N LEU A 630 56.81 13.25 -47.32
CA LEU A 630 56.00 13.35 -48.53
C LEU A 630 55.86 14.80 -48.96
N ASP A 631 56.09 15.05 -50.25
CA ASP A 631 55.80 16.33 -50.89
C ASP A 631 54.28 16.50 -51.07
N THR A 632 53.74 17.57 -50.50
CA THR A 632 52.30 17.90 -50.51
C THR A 632 51.97 19.13 -51.34
N THR A 633 52.96 19.82 -51.94
CA THR A 633 52.76 21.14 -52.56
C THR A 633 51.70 21.15 -53.68
N ASP A 634 51.62 20.11 -54.51
CA ASP A 634 50.62 20.03 -55.59
C ASP A 634 49.20 19.67 -55.11
N LYS A 635 49.06 19.24 -53.85
CA LYS A 635 47.83 18.65 -53.28
C LYS A 635 47.18 19.48 -52.19
N GLU A 636 47.77 20.61 -51.82
CA GLU A 636 47.22 21.55 -50.86
C GLU A 636 46.16 22.47 -51.51
N PRO A 637 45.13 22.90 -50.76
CA PRO A 637 44.11 23.84 -51.23
C PRO A 637 44.64 25.28 -51.31
N ASP A 638 43.81 26.21 -51.79
CA ASP A 638 44.19 27.60 -52.04
C ASP A 638 44.74 28.33 -50.79
N GLU A 639 45.71 29.24 -51.01
CA GLU A 639 46.39 30.02 -49.98
C GLU A 639 45.40 30.94 -49.23
N GLY A 640 44.86 30.46 -48.11
CA GLY A 640 43.90 31.19 -47.28
C GLY A 640 43.00 30.29 -46.43
N LEU A 641 42.91 29.00 -46.76
CA LEU A 641 42.12 28.02 -46.02
C LEU A 641 42.95 27.30 -44.94
N ASP A 642 42.45 27.23 -43.71
CA ASP A 642 43.08 26.43 -42.67
C ASP A 642 42.85 24.94 -42.92
N THR A 643 43.92 24.19 -43.19
CA THR A 643 43.87 22.73 -43.23
C THR A 643 44.21 22.11 -41.88
N ILE A 644 43.83 20.85 -41.66
CA ILE A 644 44.28 20.09 -40.49
C ILE A 644 45.82 20.09 -40.42
N LEU A 645 46.51 19.89 -41.55
CA LEU A 645 47.97 19.96 -41.61
C LEU A 645 48.51 21.33 -41.16
N GLY A 646 47.87 22.43 -41.57
CA GLY A 646 48.29 23.79 -41.21
C GLY A 646 48.14 24.09 -39.71
N VAL A 647 47.07 23.58 -39.07
CA VAL A 647 46.80 23.80 -37.65
C VAL A 647 47.52 22.82 -36.71
N LEU A 648 48.26 21.85 -37.25
CA LEU A 648 49.10 20.93 -36.50
C LEU A 648 50.58 21.28 -36.62
N ASP A 649 51.34 20.90 -35.61
CA ASP A 649 52.79 20.90 -35.55
C ASP A 649 53.23 19.46 -35.25
N ILE A 650 53.84 18.79 -36.23
CA ILE A 650 54.16 17.36 -36.16
C ILE A 650 55.68 17.22 -36.18
N ASP A 651 56.26 16.68 -35.12
CA ASP A 651 57.71 16.65 -34.91
C ASP A 651 58.43 15.48 -35.61
N ASN A 652 57.69 14.54 -36.20
CA ASN A 652 58.23 13.34 -36.84
C ASN A 652 57.62 13.09 -38.23
N ASP A 653 58.47 12.94 -39.25
CA ASP A 653 58.06 12.76 -40.65
C ASP A 653 57.28 11.46 -40.90
N MET A 654 57.60 10.35 -40.20
CA MET A 654 56.85 9.10 -40.33
C MET A 654 55.40 9.28 -39.83
N VAL A 655 55.21 10.05 -38.76
CA VAL A 655 53.89 10.37 -38.21
C VAL A 655 53.13 11.32 -39.14
N ARG A 656 53.81 12.36 -39.65
CA ARG A 656 53.27 13.31 -40.63
C ARG A 656 52.77 12.59 -41.88
N ASN A 657 53.62 11.75 -42.47
CA ASN A 657 53.30 10.98 -43.66
C ASN A 657 52.09 10.07 -43.44
N GLN A 658 52.02 9.40 -42.28
CA GLN A 658 50.93 8.47 -42.01
C GLN A 658 49.58 9.18 -41.80
N LEU A 659 49.59 10.38 -41.19
CA LEU A 659 48.38 11.20 -41.06
C LEU A 659 47.93 11.76 -42.41
N ILE A 660 48.86 12.15 -43.29
CA ILE A 660 48.56 12.52 -44.68
C ILE A 660 47.91 11.34 -45.41
N ILE A 661 48.53 10.15 -45.38
CA ILE A 661 48.05 8.97 -46.11
C ILE A 661 46.66 8.51 -45.63
N ASN A 662 46.46 8.41 -44.31
CA ASN A 662 45.24 7.82 -43.76
C ASN A 662 44.09 8.82 -43.56
N GLN A 663 44.41 10.07 -43.25
CA GLN A 663 43.43 11.07 -42.82
C GLN A 663 43.32 12.26 -43.78
N ALA A 664 44.16 12.33 -44.82
CA ALA A 664 44.18 13.41 -45.80
C ALA A 664 44.19 14.80 -45.13
N ILE A 665 45.05 14.97 -44.12
CA ILE A 665 45.11 16.18 -43.29
C ILE A 665 45.48 17.44 -44.09
N GLU A 666 46.15 17.28 -45.22
CA GLU A 666 46.52 18.31 -46.19
C GLU A 666 45.33 18.74 -47.07
N GLN A 667 44.29 17.92 -47.17
CA GLN A 667 43.08 18.16 -48.00
C GLN A 667 41.80 18.31 -47.16
N THR A 668 41.94 18.40 -45.84
CA THR A 668 40.82 18.57 -44.91
C THR A 668 40.82 19.99 -44.37
N VAL A 669 39.81 20.78 -44.72
CA VAL A 669 39.70 22.21 -44.39
C VAL A 669 38.83 22.41 -43.14
N LEU A 670 39.17 23.44 -42.35
CA LEU A 670 38.49 23.81 -41.12
C LEU A 670 37.77 25.15 -41.30
N ILE A 671 36.44 25.15 -41.24
CA ILE A 671 35.60 26.34 -41.40
C ILE A 671 34.71 26.45 -40.15
N PRO A 672 34.91 27.45 -39.27
CA PRO A 672 34.19 27.54 -37.99
C PRO A 672 32.66 27.54 -38.12
N ASP A 673 32.13 28.31 -39.08
CA ASP A 673 30.69 28.45 -39.29
C ASP A 673 30.11 27.28 -40.09
N ASN A 674 29.03 26.69 -39.55
CA ASN A 674 28.41 25.51 -40.15
C ASN A 674 27.71 25.80 -41.48
N ASN A 675 27.11 26.98 -41.63
CA ASN A 675 26.41 27.35 -42.85
C ASN A 675 27.41 27.66 -43.96
N GLU A 676 28.50 28.35 -43.62
CA GLU A 676 29.60 28.63 -44.54
C GLU A 676 30.28 27.34 -45.03
N ALA A 677 30.55 26.39 -44.13
CA ALA A 677 31.15 25.10 -44.49
C ALA A 677 30.26 24.26 -45.41
N SER A 678 28.95 24.24 -45.13
CA SER A 678 27.96 23.57 -45.98
C SER A 678 27.89 24.22 -47.35
N ALA A 679 27.83 25.55 -47.43
CA ALA A 679 27.81 26.28 -48.69
C ALA A 679 29.10 26.10 -49.50
N PHE A 680 30.25 26.05 -48.84
CA PHE A 680 31.56 25.83 -49.47
C PHE A 680 31.67 24.45 -50.13
N MET A 681 31.17 23.40 -49.48
CA MET A 681 31.20 22.03 -50.01
C MET A 681 30.07 21.74 -51.01
N ASN A 682 28.90 22.38 -50.84
CA ASN A 682 27.72 22.19 -51.69
C ASN A 682 27.66 23.18 -52.87
N GLY A 683 28.65 24.06 -53.02
CA GLY A 683 28.72 25.07 -54.07
C GLY A 683 28.83 24.46 -55.48
N SER A 684 28.49 25.26 -56.49
CA SER A 684 28.44 24.84 -57.91
C SER A 684 29.79 24.41 -58.50
N VAL A 685 30.89 24.85 -57.90
CA VAL A 685 32.27 24.52 -58.32
C VAL A 685 32.94 23.76 -57.18
N ARG A 686 33.48 22.57 -57.47
CA ARG A 686 34.19 21.78 -56.47
C ARG A 686 35.47 22.50 -56.05
N PRO A 687 35.72 22.68 -54.74
CA PRO A 687 36.93 23.33 -54.27
C PRO A 687 38.18 22.53 -54.69
N ARG A 688 39.19 23.24 -55.19
CA ARG A 688 40.45 22.62 -55.64
C ARG A 688 41.13 21.96 -54.44
N ASN A 689 41.56 20.71 -54.61
CA ASN A 689 42.37 19.99 -53.63
C ASN A 689 41.73 19.82 -52.21
N VAL A 690 40.42 19.98 -52.07
CA VAL A 690 39.68 19.73 -50.81
C VAL A 690 38.88 18.43 -50.91
N LYS A 691 39.07 17.54 -49.94
CA LYS A 691 38.29 16.29 -49.81
C LYS A 691 37.20 16.39 -48.76
N VAL A 692 37.46 17.14 -47.70
CA VAL A 692 36.61 17.21 -46.50
C VAL A 692 36.64 18.63 -45.94
N ALA A 693 35.49 19.12 -45.45
CA ALA A 693 35.43 20.31 -44.62
C ALA A 693 34.85 19.97 -43.24
N MET A 694 35.31 20.63 -42.17
CA MET A 694 34.79 20.45 -40.81
C MET A 694 34.30 21.78 -40.23
N ALA A 695 33.18 21.74 -39.52
CA ALA A 695 32.57 22.89 -38.85
C ALA A 695 32.15 22.60 -37.40
N PHE A 696 31.84 23.65 -36.62
CA PHE A 696 31.32 23.49 -35.26
C PHE A 696 29.82 23.12 -35.26
N GLY A 697 29.44 22.24 -34.34
CA GLY A 697 28.04 21.84 -34.11
C GLY A 697 27.34 22.69 -33.05
N ALA A 698 26.04 22.45 -32.83
CA ALA A 698 25.22 23.22 -31.89
C ALA A 698 25.65 23.07 -30.42
N LYS A 699 26.26 21.95 -30.04
CA LYS A 699 26.79 21.70 -28.69
C LYS A 699 28.29 22.00 -28.65
N ARG A 700 28.78 22.65 -27.59
CA ARG A 700 30.22 22.95 -27.42
C ARG A 700 31.04 21.65 -27.48
N GLY A 701 32.05 21.61 -28.36
CA GLY A 701 32.90 20.43 -28.59
C GLY A 701 32.36 19.42 -29.61
N SER A 702 31.12 19.58 -30.10
CA SER A 702 30.60 18.83 -31.25
C SER A 702 30.98 19.51 -32.56
N GLY A 703 30.95 18.76 -33.66
CA GLY A 703 31.25 19.27 -35.00
C GLY A 703 30.42 18.59 -36.08
N ILE A 704 30.55 19.05 -37.31
CA ILE A 704 29.97 18.42 -38.49
C ILE A 704 31.07 18.26 -39.53
N ARG A 705 31.17 17.07 -40.12
CA ARG A 705 32.08 16.75 -41.22
C ARG A 705 31.31 16.73 -42.52
N TYR A 706 31.77 17.48 -43.51
CA TYR A 706 31.24 17.50 -44.87
C TYR A 706 32.21 16.78 -45.81
N ASP A 707 31.75 15.74 -46.49
CA ASP A 707 32.53 14.95 -47.46
C ASP A 707 31.67 14.56 -48.68
N PHE A 708 32.25 13.98 -49.73
CA PHE A 708 31.50 13.54 -50.90
C PHE A 708 31.28 12.02 -50.89
N SER A 709 30.04 11.59 -51.13
CA SER A 709 29.67 10.20 -51.38
C SER A 709 30.38 9.63 -52.62
N ARG A 710 30.42 8.30 -52.76
CA ARG A 710 30.87 7.61 -53.99
C ARG A 710 30.09 8.04 -55.24
N SER A 711 28.84 8.50 -55.07
CA SER A 711 28.02 9.08 -56.14
C SER A 711 28.33 10.56 -56.43
N GLY A 712 29.27 11.17 -55.70
CA GLY A 712 29.67 12.57 -55.86
C GLY A 712 28.76 13.60 -55.20
N GLN A 713 27.74 13.16 -54.45
CA GLN A 713 26.84 14.01 -53.66
C GLN A 713 27.48 14.40 -52.32
N PRO A 714 27.27 15.63 -51.84
CA PRO A 714 27.76 16.04 -50.53
C PRO A 714 27.03 15.29 -49.41
N LYS A 715 27.76 14.96 -48.37
CA LYS A 715 27.31 14.22 -47.18
C LYS A 715 27.77 14.98 -45.95
N ALA A 716 26.86 15.15 -44.98
CA ALA A 716 27.16 15.69 -43.67
C ALA A 716 27.13 14.57 -42.63
N THR A 717 28.18 14.45 -41.82
CA THR A 717 28.29 13.45 -40.74
C THR A 717 28.56 14.17 -39.41
N PRO A 718 27.74 13.96 -38.36
CA PRO A 718 27.97 14.60 -37.06
C PRO A 718 29.21 14.04 -36.37
N ILE A 719 29.98 14.93 -35.74
CA ILE A 719 31.13 14.62 -34.90
C ILE A 719 30.72 14.86 -33.45
N HIS A 720 30.60 13.77 -32.69
CA HIS A 720 30.31 13.86 -31.26
C HIS A 720 31.51 14.40 -30.47
N PRO A 721 31.28 15.12 -29.35
CA PRO A 721 32.36 15.57 -28.48
C PRO A 721 33.26 14.43 -28.00
N TRP A 722 34.55 14.71 -27.87
CA TRP A 722 35.50 13.78 -27.26
C TRP A 722 35.38 13.83 -25.74
N GLU A 723 35.00 12.70 -25.12
CA GLU A 723 34.82 12.57 -23.66
C GLU A 723 36.08 12.09 -22.93
N GLY A 724 37.10 11.64 -23.67
CA GLY A 724 38.36 11.15 -23.13
C GLY A 724 39.35 12.26 -22.78
N GLN A 725 40.51 11.89 -22.25
CA GLN A 725 41.63 12.83 -22.12
C GLN A 725 42.20 13.14 -23.51
N VAL A 726 42.62 14.38 -23.72
CA VAL A 726 43.29 14.82 -24.95
C VAL A 726 44.67 14.15 -25.04
N ARG A 727 44.97 13.53 -26.18
CA ARG A 727 46.20 12.78 -26.46
C ARG A 727 47.20 13.60 -27.27
N MET A 728 46.72 14.51 -28.11
CA MET A 728 47.57 15.48 -28.80
C MET A 728 48.20 16.45 -27.81
N GLN A 729 49.41 16.91 -28.10
CA GLN A 729 50.05 17.94 -27.30
C GLN A 729 49.28 19.27 -27.46
N SER A 730 48.94 19.89 -26.34
CA SER A 730 48.19 21.14 -26.28
C SER A 730 48.77 22.05 -25.20
N ASP A 731 48.60 23.37 -25.35
CA ASP A 731 48.93 24.31 -24.29
C ASP A 731 47.94 24.13 -23.12
N ARG A 732 48.45 23.61 -22.00
CA ARG A 732 47.69 23.36 -20.78
C ARG A 732 47.07 24.63 -20.21
N ALA A 733 47.73 25.79 -20.36
CA ALA A 733 47.21 27.06 -19.86
C ALA A 733 45.90 27.44 -20.58
N GLU A 734 45.85 27.23 -21.89
CA GLU A 734 44.68 27.52 -22.73
C GLU A 734 43.50 26.58 -22.42
N GLN A 735 43.77 25.30 -22.14
CA GLN A 735 42.74 24.35 -21.73
C GLN A 735 42.11 24.69 -20.39
N ILE A 736 42.92 25.11 -19.42
CA ILE A 736 42.44 25.57 -18.12
C ILE A 736 41.58 26.82 -18.29
N ARG A 737 41.98 27.78 -19.14
CA ARG A 737 41.21 29.00 -19.40
C ARG A 737 39.80 28.69 -19.91
N ARG A 738 39.69 27.85 -20.94
CA ARG A 738 38.40 27.48 -21.55
C ARG A 738 37.52 26.65 -20.61
N ALA A 739 38.12 25.76 -19.83
CA ALA A 739 37.38 25.00 -18.82
C ALA A 739 36.80 25.93 -17.72
N LYS A 740 37.55 26.96 -17.32
CA LYS A 740 37.06 28.00 -16.38
C LYS A 740 35.91 28.83 -16.96
N GLU A 741 35.98 29.24 -18.23
CA GLU A 741 34.87 29.98 -18.87
C GLU A 741 33.55 29.17 -18.88
N ASN A 742 33.65 27.86 -19.11
CA ASN A 742 32.50 26.95 -19.03
C ASN A 742 31.95 26.85 -17.61
N GLU A 743 32.83 26.72 -16.62
CA GLU A 743 32.47 26.71 -15.20
C GLU A 743 31.73 28.01 -14.81
N ASP A 744 32.25 29.17 -15.23
CA ASP A 744 31.66 30.48 -14.94
C ASP A 744 30.29 30.68 -15.62
N HIS A 745 30.08 30.11 -16.81
CA HIS A 745 28.77 30.11 -17.46
C HIS A 745 27.76 29.26 -16.69
N ALA A 746 28.11 28.01 -16.39
CA ALA A 746 27.26 27.08 -15.66
C ALA A 746 26.87 27.62 -14.27
N LYS A 747 27.82 28.27 -13.57
CA LYS A 747 27.60 28.94 -12.28
C LYS A 747 26.60 30.10 -12.37
N ARG A 748 26.64 30.89 -13.45
CA ARG A 748 25.71 32.02 -13.64
C ARG A 748 24.27 31.56 -13.84
N GLU A 749 24.05 30.51 -14.64
CA GLU A 749 22.73 29.92 -14.85
C GLU A 749 22.18 29.30 -13.56
N LEU A 750 23.02 28.56 -12.83
CA LEU A 750 22.64 28.01 -11.53
C LEU A 750 22.23 29.12 -10.54
N ALA A 751 22.96 30.23 -10.52
CA ALA A 751 22.66 31.38 -9.67
C ALA A 751 21.37 32.11 -10.07
N ALA A 752 20.95 32.04 -11.33
CA ALA A 752 19.65 32.57 -11.78
C ALA A 752 18.51 31.68 -11.27
N LEU A 753 18.57 30.37 -11.52
CA LEU A 753 17.55 29.42 -11.05
C LEU A 753 17.41 29.41 -9.52
N GLN A 754 18.54 29.51 -8.80
CA GLN A 754 18.52 29.63 -7.33
C GLN A 754 17.90 30.94 -6.83
N ARG A 755 17.97 32.04 -7.58
CA ARG A 755 17.28 33.29 -7.22
C ARG A 755 15.77 33.13 -7.34
N ASP A 756 15.30 32.51 -8.41
CA ASP A 756 13.87 32.30 -8.65
C ASP A 756 13.27 31.36 -7.61
N ALA A 757 13.96 30.26 -7.29
CA ALA A 757 13.54 29.36 -6.22
C ALA A 757 13.53 30.03 -4.84
N ARG A 758 14.43 30.98 -4.55
CA ARG A 758 14.35 31.78 -3.32
C ARG A 758 13.10 32.66 -3.26
N GLY A 759 12.68 33.23 -4.40
CA GLY A 759 11.41 33.97 -4.49
C GLY A 759 10.21 33.08 -4.18
N LEU A 760 10.15 31.89 -4.78
CA LEU A 760 9.10 30.90 -4.54
C LEU A 760 9.12 30.34 -3.11
N GLN A 761 10.30 30.23 -2.51
CA GLN A 761 10.43 29.82 -1.11
C GLN A 761 9.84 30.87 -0.16
N GLU A 762 10.03 32.17 -0.45
CA GLU A 762 9.43 33.23 0.35
C GLU A 762 7.91 33.28 0.19
N THR A 763 7.38 33.08 -1.03
CA THR A 763 5.91 33.02 -1.22
C THR A 763 5.28 31.85 -0.46
N HIS A 764 5.89 30.66 -0.50
CA HIS A 764 5.45 29.50 0.29
C HIS A 764 5.50 29.79 1.81
N LYS A 765 6.56 30.47 2.27
CA LYS A 765 6.70 30.86 3.67
C LYS A 765 5.62 31.88 4.10
N VAL A 766 5.31 32.87 3.26
CA VAL A 766 4.25 33.86 3.54
C VAL A 766 2.88 33.17 3.62
N ALA A 767 2.57 32.26 2.69
CA ALA A 767 1.33 31.47 2.71
C ALA A 767 1.24 30.60 3.98
N GLY A 768 2.34 29.92 4.36
CA GLY A 768 2.40 29.16 5.60
C GLY A 768 2.23 30.03 6.86
N GLN A 769 2.78 31.25 6.88
CA GLN A 769 2.54 32.20 7.97
C GLN A 769 1.09 32.67 8.04
N ALA A 770 0.40 32.81 6.90
CA ALA A 770 -1.03 33.14 6.89
C ALA A 770 -1.88 32.03 7.51
N LEU A 771 -1.58 30.77 7.17
CA LEU A 771 -2.23 29.60 7.78
C LEU A 771 -1.96 29.52 9.29
N ASN A 772 -0.72 29.76 9.74
CA ASN A 772 -0.39 29.77 11.16
C ASN A 772 -1.09 30.90 11.93
N ARG A 773 -1.24 32.09 11.34
CA ARG A 773 -2.03 33.19 11.93
C ARG A 773 -3.50 32.79 12.08
N TRP A 774 -4.06 32.16 11.06
CA TRP A 774 -5.41 31.61 11.09
C TRP A 774 -5.55 30.54 12.19
N GLU A 775 -4.63 29.58 12.31
CA GLU A 775 -4.69 28.55 13.36
C GLU A 775 -4.65 29.13 14.77
N ARG A 776 -3.81 30.15 15.00
CA ARG A 776 -3.75 30.86 16.27
C ARG A 776 -5.08 31.53 16.59
N ARG A 777 -5.67 32.24 15.63
CA ARG A 777 -6.95 32.92 15.82
C ARG A 777 -8.11 31.93 16.03
N ASN A 778 -8.10 30.81 15.33
CA ASN A 778 -9.08 29.73 15.51
C ASN A 778 -8.99 29.12 16.91
N LYS A 779 -7.78 28.97 17.46
CA LYS A 779 -7.57 28.52 18.83
C LYS A 779 -8.09 29.55 19.85
N GLU A 780 -7.83 30.84 19.62
CA GLU A 780 -8.38 31.92 20.47
C GLU A 780 -9.91 31.93 20.47
N LEU A 781 -10.56 31.78 19.30
CA LEU A 781 -12.02 31.72 19.18
C LEU A 781 -12.60 30.48 19.87
N ARG A 782 -11.97 29.31 19.76
CA ARG A 782 -12.39 28.09 20.49
C ARG A 782 -12.31 28.25 22.00
N VAL A 783 -11.24 28.87 22.51
CA VAL A 783 -11.12 29.16 23.95
C VAL A 783 -12.19 30.15 24.40
N ARG A 784 -12.47 31.19 23.60
CA ARG A 784 -13.56 32.14 23.87
C ARG A 784 -14.93 31.47 23.87
N LYS A 785 -15.18 30.53 22.96
CA LYS A 785 -16.41 29.74 22.94
C LYS A 785 -16.55 28.91 24.22
N GLN A 786 -15.52 28.12 24.57
CA GLN A 786 -15.53 27.30 25.78
C GLN A 786 -15.78 28.16 27.04
N GLN A 787 -15.12 29.31 27.16
CA GLN A 787 -15.33 30.22 28.29
C GLN A 787 -16.75 30.78 28.36
N ALA A 788 -17.40 31.01 27.22
CA ALA A 788 -18.79 31.46 27.16
C ALA A 788 -19.77 30.34 27.52
N ASP A 789 -19.53 29.11 27.04
CA ASP A 789 -20.31 27.92 27.38
C ASP A 789 -20.21 27.60 28.88
N ASP A 790 -19.00 27.60 29.44
CA ASP A 790 -18.75 27.38 30.88
C ASP A 790 -19.48 28.44 31.75
N ALA A 791 -19.55 29.69 31.27
CA ALA A 791 -20.25 30.77 31.96
C ALA A 791 -21.78 30.60 31.95
N VAL A 792 -22.34 30.06 30.85
CA VAL A 792 -23.77 29.70 30.78
C VAL A 792 -24.08 28.57 31.75
N GLU A 793 -23.25 27.53 31.79
CA GLU A 793 -23.42 26.37 32.69
C GLU A 793 -23.32 26.77 34.17
N ALA A 794 -22.33 27.60 34.53
CA ALA A 794 -22.17 28.12 35.89
C ALA A 794 -23.42 28.93 36.33
N MET A 795 -23.95 29.79 35.47
CA MET A 795 -25.15 30.59 35.76
C MET A 795 -26.42 29.72 35.86
N GLN A 796 -26.52 28.62 35.10
CA GLN A 796 -27.60 27.64 35.23
C GLN A 796 -27.53 26.89 36.57
N ASN A 797 -26.35 26.44 36.98
CA ASN A 797 -26.13 25.75 38.24
C ASN A 797 -26.42 26.64 39.45
N GLU A 798 -26.12 27.95 39.37
CA GLU A 798 -26.48 28.92 40.41
C GLU A 798 -28.01 29.12 40.55
N ILE A 799 -28.77 28.97 39.46
CA ILE A 799 -30.23 29.03 39.48
C ILE A 799 -30.82 27.74 40.10
N GLU A 800 -30.23 26.58 39.83
CA GLU A 800 -30.67 25.28 40.37
C GLU A 800 -30.36 25.08 41.86
N ASN A 801 -29.25 25.60 42.35
CA ASN A 801 -28.81 25.43 43.75
C ASN A 801 -29.63 26.21 44.79
N ASN A 802 -30.59 27.05 44.39
CA ASN A 802 -31.39 27.92 45.28
C ASN A 802 -32.76 27.34 45.69
N ARG A 803 -32.95 26.01 45.74
CA ARG A 803 -34.17 25.38 46.27
C ARG A 803 -34.01 24.93 47.74
N PRO A 804 -34.98 25.20 48.66
CA PRO A 804 -34.80 24.92 50.09
C PRO A 804 -34.90 23.42 50.43
N GLN A 805 -34.03 22.94 51.32
CA GLN A 805 -34.25 21.73 52.13
C GLN A 805 -34.25 22.11 53.61
N ASP A 806 -35.36 21.86 54.28
CA ASP A 806 -35.63 22.18 55.69
C ASP A 806 -35.03 21.13 56.64
N GLY A 807 -34.49 21.55 57.80
CA GLY A 807 -34.33 20.68 58.97
C GLY A 807 -33.07 20.80 59.84
N LYS A 808 -32.02 21.53 59.43
CA LYS A 808 -30.72 21.51 60.15
C LYS A 808 -30.60 22.49 61.33
N LEU A 809 -31.41 23.56 61.35
CA LEU A 809 -31.32 24.64 62.35
C LEU A 809 -31.91 24.26 63.72
N GLN A 810 -32.89 23.35 63.74
CA GLN A 810 -33.66 23.01 64.95
C GLN A 810 -32.91 22.03 65.89
N GLU A 811 -31.97 21.25 65.35
CA GLU A 811 -31.18 20.26 66.09
C GLU A 811 -29.99 20.91 66.83
N LEU A 812 -29.40 21.97 66.25
CA LEU A 812 -28.29 22.72 66.85
C LEU A 812 -28.74 23.58 68.05
N GLN A 813 -29.98 24.11 68.03
CA GLN A 813 -30.52 24.88 69.17
C GLN A 813 -30.85 24.01 70.40
N SER A 814 -31.16 22.72 70.22
CA SER A 814 -31.46 21.81 71.33
C SER A 814 -30.20 21.39 72.12
N GLN A 815 -29.04 21.34 71.49
CA GLN A 815 -27.79 20.88 72.12
C GLN A 815 -27.09 21.98 72.94
N LEU A 816 -27.32 23.26 72.60
CA LEU A 816 -26.77 24.40 73.32
C LEU A 816 -27.40 24.57 74.72
N ALA A 817 -28.67 24.19 74.88
CA ALA A 817 -29.40 24.36 76.15
C ALA A 817 -28.87 23.42 77.26
N THR A 818 -28.52 22.18 76.89
CA THR A 818 -28.10 21.12 77.84
C THR A 818 -26.71 21.40 78.43
N VAL A 819 -25.77 21.90 77.63
CA VAL A 819 -24.39 22.19 78.06
C VAL A 819 -24.32 23.37 79.04
N ASN A 820 -25.34 24.23 79.06
CA ASN A 820 -25.36 25.43 79.89
C ASN A 820 -25.76 25.12 81.35
N GLU A 821 -26.51 24.05 81.62
CA GLU A 821 -26.91 23.62 82.97
C GLU A 821 -25.74 22.94 83.73
N ASP A 822 -24.90 22.17 83.04
CA ASP A 822 -23.79 21.39 83.62
C ASP A 822 -22.64 22.27 84.17
N VAL A 823 -22.40 23.43 83.54
CA VAL A 823 -21.37 24.41 83.98
C VAL A 823 -21.74 25.04 85.32
N THR A 824 -23.03 25.31 85.56
CA THR A 824 -23.51 25.95 86.80
C THR A 824 -23.45 25.04 88.02
N ALA A 825 -23.68 23.73 87.87
CA ALA A 825 -23.67 22.77 88.98
C ALA A 825 -22.25 22.52 89.54
N THR A 826 -21.25 22.45 88.68
CA THR A 826 -19.86 22.09 89.04
C THR A 826 -19.13 23.22 89.80
N GLN A 827 -19.57 24.47 89.64
CA GLN A 827 -18.99 25.65 90.28
C GLN A 827 -19.27 25.71 91.80
N SER A 828 -20.42 25.20 92.26
CA SER A 828 -20.82 25.27 93.68
C SER A 828 -20.10 24.24 94.55
N SER A 829 -19.79 23.07 94.01
CA SER A 829 -19.15 21.97 94.75
C SER A 829 -17.66 22.19 95.04
N TYR A 830 -17.01 23.16 94.38
CA TYR A 830 -15.60 23.50 94.58
C TYR A 830 -15.36 24.35 95.84
N GLN A 831 -16.38 25.09 96.29
CA GLN A 831 -16.26 26.02 97.41
C GLN A 831 -16.31 25.31 98.79
N ASP A 832 -17.07 24.22 98.91
CA ASP A 832 -17.26 23.47 100.17
C ASP A 832 -16.03 22.64 100.60
N ALA A 833 -15.16 22.25 99.65
CA ALA A 833 -13.98 21.42 99.91
C ALA A 833 -12.83 22.20 100.60
N ILE A 834 -12.83 23.53 100.51
CA ILE A 834 -11.77 24.38 101.06
C ILE A 834 -11.91 24.53 102.58
N ASP A 835 -13.14 24.64 103.10
CA ASP A 835 -13.42 24.93 104.51
C ASP A 835 -13.16 23.75 105.48
N TRP A 836 -13.11 22.50 104.99
CA TRP A 836 -12.89 21.29 105.81
C TRP A 836 -11.41 21.02 106.08
N LYS A 837 -10.52 21.44 105.18
CA LYS A 837 -9.06 21.22 105.27
C LYS A 837 -8.40 21.99 106.42
N ASP A 838 -8.92 23.15 106.76
CA ASP A 838 -8.32 24.01 107.77
C ASP A 838 -8.51 23.48 109.21
N ARG A 839 -9.49 22.59 109.47
CA ARG A 839 -9.73 22.01 110.81
C ARG A 839 -8.79 20.88 111.20
N LEU A 840 -8.30 20.09 110.23
CA LEU A 840 -7.42 18.94 110.49
C LEU A 840 -5.97 19.33 110.81
N ASN A 841 -5.54 20.51 110.35
CA ASN A 841 -4.17 20.98 110.53
C ASN A 841 -3.86 21.39 111.98
N ASP A 842 -4.89 21.77 112.74
CA ASP A 842 -4.77 22.19 114.15
C ASP A 842 -4.52 21.00 115.11
N GLN A 843 -4.92 19.78 114.75
CA GLN A 843 -4.75 18.57 115.57
C GLN A 843 -3.34 17.95 115.48
N ASP A 844 -2.57 18.22 114.42
CA ASP A 844 -1.25 17.62 114.15
C ASP A 844 -0.14 18.14 115.09
N VAL A 845 -0.33 19.33 115.66
CA VAL A 845 0.67 19.99 116.51
C VAL A 845 0.78 19.33 117.89
N GLU A 846 -0.31 18.80 118.43
CA GLU A 846 -0.36 18.23 119.79
C GLU A 846 0.28 16.83 119.88
N LEU A 847 0.13 16.01 118.84
CA LEU A 847 0.64 14.63 118.80
C LEU A 847 2.17 14.53 118.68
N LYS A 848 2.83 15.51 118.05
CA LYS A 848 4.31 15.54 117.88
C LYS A 848 5.07 15.73 119.20
N ALA A 849 4.46 16.36 120.20
CA ALA A 849 5.11 16.63 121.48
C ALA A 849 5.30 15.35 122.33
N ARG A 850 4.36 14.40 122.28
CA ARG A 850 4.39 13.17 123.10
C ARG A 850 5.39 12.13 122.57
N TYR A 851 5.50 11.98 121.25
CA TYR A 851 6.47 11.13 120.58
C TYR A 851 7.93 11.43 120.95
N THR A 852 8.27 12.70 121.18
CA THR A 852 9.66 13.13 121.39
C THR A 852 10.23 12.69 122.74
N THR A 853 9.38 12.54 123.76
CA THR A 853 9.79 12.13 125.12
C THR A 853 10.11 10.64 125.20
N ALA A 854 9.29 9.78 124.61
CA ALA A 854 9.49 8.32 124.62
C ALA A 854 10.75 7.88 123.82
N LEU A 855 11.22 8.70 122.90
CA LEU A 855 12.42 8.44 122.09
C LEU A 855 13.74 8.56 122.88
N GLN A 856 13.80 9.42 123.91
CA GLN A 856 15.04 9.67 124.66
C GLN A 856 15.40 8.52 125.62
N GLU A 857 14.41 7.80 126.15
CA GLU A 857 14.63 6.68 127.08
C GLU A 857 15.15 5.42 126.36
N TYR A 858 14.64 5.13 125.17
CA TYR A 858 15.13 4.03 124.29
C TYR A 858 16.61 4.20 123.91
N GLN A 859 17.04 5.42 123.59
CA GLN A 859 18.42 5.72 123.13
C GLN A 859 19.51 5.44 124.18
N THR A 860 19.16 5.35 125.46
CA THR A 860 20.14 5.18 126.55
C THR A 860 20.55 3.70 126.72
N VAL A 861 19.61 2.79 126.52
CA VAL A 861 19.82 1.33 126.63
C VAL A 861 20.40 0.77 125.32
N GLU A 862 20.06 1.37 124.18
CA GLU A 862 20.61 1.06 122.85
C GLU A 862 22.15 1.19 122.82
N LYS A 863 22.72 2.23 123.45
CA LYS A 863 24.18 2.49 123.49
C LYS A 863 25.05 1.37 124.07
N GLN A 864 24.49 0.52 124.94
CA GLN A 864 25.25 -0.58 125.55
C GLN A 864 25.27 -1.83 124.64
N ILE A 865 24.17 -2.10 123.94
CA ILE A 865 24.13 -3.07 122.84
C ILE A 865 25.04 -2.58 121.70
N GLU A 866 25.01 -1.29 121.38
CA GLU A 866 25.76 -0.66 120.30
C GLU A 866 27.28 -0.89 120.40
N LYS A 867 27.85 -0.96 121.61
CA LYS A 867 29.29 -1.23 121.77
C LYS A 867 29.66 -2.68 121.45
N ALA A 868 28.87 -3.65 121.92
CA ALA A 868 29.08 -5.06 121.61
C ALA A 868 28.73 -5.37 120.14
N GLU A 869 27.65 -4.77 119.64
CA GLU A 869 27.24 -4.81 118.23
C GLU A 869 28.27 -4.13 117.34
N SER A 870 28.90 -3.02 117.71
CA SER A 870 29.93 -2.38 116.86
C SER A 870 31.13 -3.30 116.60
N LYS A 871 31.47 -4.17 117.55
CA LYS A 871 32.63 -5.06 117.45
C LYS A 871 32.31 -6.32 116.65
N LYS A 872 31.14 -6.93 116.89
CA LYS A 872 30.58 -7.98 116.00
C LYS A 872 30.35 -7.43 114.60
N SER A 873 29.69 -6.28 114.48
CA SER A 873 29.34 -5.60 113.23
C SER A 873 30.55 -5.21 112.43
N LYS A 874 31.68 -4.81 113.03
CA LYS A 874 32.92 -4.59 112.25
C LYS A 874 33.40 -5.87 111.55
N ILE A 875 33.53 -6.96 112.30
CA ILE A 875 34.00 -8.25 111.76
C ILE A 875 32.94 -8.88 110.82
N GLU A 876 31.66 -8.70 111.13
CA GLU A 876 30.52 -9.08 110.29
C GLU A 876 30.50 -8.26 109.01
N ASN A 877 30.75 -6.95 109.06
CA ASN A 877 30.84 -6.09 107.89
C ASN A 877 32.03 -6.50 107.03
N ASP A 878 33.19 -6.81 107.60
CA ASP A 878 34.34 -7.29 106.82
C ASP A 878 34.03 -8.64 106.14
N ARG A 879 33.36 -9.56 106.85
CA ARG A 879 32.89 -10.84 106.29
C ARG A 879 31.81 -10.68 105.24
N VAL A 880 30.82 -9.82 105.49
CA VAL A 880 29.70 -9.53 104.59
C VAL A 880 30.21 -8.78 103.35
N ASN A 881 31.18 -7.89 103.49
CA ASN A 881 31.83 -7.22 102.36
C ASN A 881 32.62 -8.22 101.52
N ALA A 882 33.43 -9.10 102.14
CA ALA A 882 34.14 -10.14 101.40
C ALA A 882 33.19 -11.17 100.74
N LEU A 883 32.07 -11.53 101.41
CA LEU A 883 31.02 -12.38 100.83
C LEU A 883 30.28 -11.68 99.68
N ARG A 884 30.02 -10.38 99.83
CA ARG A 884 29.38 -9.56 98.82
C ARG A 884 30.28 -9.40 97.61
N GLU A 885 31.58 -9.18 97.80
CA GLU A 885 32.57 -9.15 96.70
C GLU A 885 32.68 -10.50 96.00
N LYS A 886 32.69 -11.61 96.75
CA LYS A 886 32.65 -12.97 96.18
C LYS A 886 31.37 -13.25 95.39
N ASN A 887 30.20 -12.90 95.95
CA ASN A 887 28.92 -13.12 95.29
C ASN A 887 28.74 -12.20 94.08
N LEU A 888 29.20 -10.95 94.15
CA LEU A 888 29.21 -10.03 93.01
C LEU A 888 30.13 -10.56 91.89
N ALA A 889 31.31 -11.08 92.22
CA ALA A 889 32.20 -11.68 91.23
C ALA A 889 31.58 -12.95 90.58
N LEU A 890 30.85 -13.78 91.34
CA LEU A 890 30.15 -14.94 90.80
C LEU A 890 28.92 -14.56 89.96
N GLU A 891 28.13 -13.57 90.40
CA GLU A 891 27.03 -13.00 89.64
C GLU A 891 27.54 -12.33 88.34
N GLU A 892 28.70 -11.70 88.36
CA GLU A 892 29.36 -11.17 87.17
C GLU A 892 29.80 -12.28 86.20
N ILE A 893 30.25 -13.44 86.69
CA ILE A 893 30.53 -14.62 85.86
C ILE A 893 29.25 -15.14 85.21
N ASP A 894 28.19 -15.32 85.99
CA ASP A 894 26.92 -15.84 85.46
C ASP A 894 26.27 -14.84 84.48
N SER A 895 26.40 -13.54 84.75
CA SER A 895 26.00 -12.48 83.82
C SER A 895 26.84 -12.47 82.53
N ALA A 896 28.16 -12.64 82.64
CA ALA A 896 29.05 -12.72 81.47
C ALA A 896 28.79 -13.98 80.63
N LYS A 897 28.52 -15.13 81.27
CA LYS A 897 28.12 -16.37 80.58
C LYS A 897 26.76 -16.27 79.91
N ALA A 898 25.77 -15.65 80.57
CA ALA A 898 24.47 -15.39 79.98
C ALA A 898 24.59 -14.45 78.77
N SER A 899 25.44 -13.41 78.87
CA SER A 899 25.75 -12.50 77.76
C SER A 899 26.44 -13.22 76.60
N LEU A 900 27.41 -14.11 76.88
CA LEU A 900 28.04 -14.94 75.84
C LEU A 900 27.00 -15.80 75.11
N ALA A 901 26.14 -16.52 75.83
CA ALA A 901 25.10 -17.36 75.24
C ALA A 901 24.12 -16.55 74.37
N GLU A 902 23.80 -15.31 74.77
CA GLU A 902 22.98 -14.39 73.97
C GLU A 902 23.71 -13.97 72.68
N HIS A 903 24.99 -13.62 72.75
CA HIS A 903 25.79 -13.25 71.58
C HIS A 903 26.03 -14.44 70.62
N GLU A 904 26.21 -15.65 71.14
CA GLU A 904 26.32 -16.88 70.33
C GLU A 904 25.00 -17.20 69.62
N ALA A 905 23.86 -17.10 70.31
CA ALA A 905 22.56 -17.29 69.70
C ALA A 905 22.29 -16.27 68.58
N ARG A 906 22.69 -15.00 68.78
CA ARG A 906 22.62 -13.94 67.75
C ARG A 906 23.51 -14.25 66.55
N ARG A 907 24.76 -14.70 66.77
CA ARG A 907 25.68 -15.14 65.70
C ARG A 907 25.08 -16.28 64.89
N ASP A 908 24.59 -17.33 65.54
CA ASP A 908 24.11 -18.54 64.85
C ASP A 908 22.81 -18.29 64.09
N THR A 909 21.93 -17.45 64.65
CA THR A 909 20.74 -16.95 63.95
C THR A 909 21.15 -16.16 62.71
N GLN A 910 22.08 -15.21 62.84
CA GLN A 910 22.55 -14.40 61.72
C GLN A 910 23.28 -15.24 60.66
N ARG A 911 24.06 -16.25 61.07
CA ARG A 911 24.74 -17.19 60.16
C ARG A 911 23.74 -17.98 59.32
N THR A 912 22.70 -18.51 59.97
CA THR A 912 21.62 -19.22 59.29
C THR A 912 20.89 -18.30 58.33
N ARG A 913 20.63 -17.05 58.75
CA ARG A 913 19.99 -16.02 57.93
C ARG A 913 20.79 -15.71 56.66
N VAL A 914 22.10 -15.45 56.79
CA VAL A 914 23.01 -15.21 55.65
C VAL A 914 22.94 -16.37 54.66
N GLN A 915 23.06 -17.62 55.15
CA GLN A 915 23.12 -18.80 54.29
C GLN A 915 21.80 -19.11 53.59
N VAL A 916 20.69 -19.08 54.34
CA VAL A 916 19.38 -19.55 53.87
C VAL A 916 18.59 -18.44 53.18
N GLU A 917 18.59 -17.22 53.71
CA GLU A 917 17.75 -16.13 53.20
C GLU A 917 18.45 -15.29 52.12
N PHE A 918 19.78 -15.14 52.20
CA PHE A 918 20.51 -14.24 51.28
C PHE A 918 21.31 -15.00 50.22
N VAL A 919 22.22 -15.91 50.60
CA VAL A 919 23.08 -16.64 49.65
C VAL A 919 22.24 -17.51 48.69
N SER A 920 21.31 -18.30 49.22
CA SER A 920 20.44 -19.17 48.41
C SER A 920 19.59 -18.37 47.40
N GLU A 921 19.04 -17.22 47.79
CA GLU A 921 18.25 -16.38 46.87
C GLU A 921 19.12 -15.66 45.84
N ALA A 922 20.32 -15.20 46.21
CA ALA A 922 21.26 -14.57 45.29
C ALA A 922 21.75 -15.55 44.20
N GLU A 923 22.02 -16.81 44.56
CA GLU A 923 22.45 -17.86 43.61
C GLU A 923 21.40 -18.20 42.55
N LYS A 924 20.09 -18.04 42.86
CA LYS A 924 19.01 -18.20 41.88
C LYS A 924 19.04 -17.12 40.80
N ILE A 925 19.52 -15.92 41.13
CA ILE A 925 19.59 -14.77 40.22
C ILE A 925 20.86 -14.87 39.35
N CYS A 926 22.02 -15.08 39.96
CA CYS A 926 23.28 -15.26 39.25
C CYS A 926 24.36 -15.92 40.14
N ARG A 927 25.39 -16.50 39.52
CA ARG A 927 26.57 -17.01 40.25
C ARG A 927 27.35 -15.87 40.90
N ARG A 928 28.01 -16.13 42.04
CA ARG A 928 28.77 -15.13 42.80
C ARG A 928 29.72 -14.34 41.90
N ILE A 929 29.50 -13.04 41.87
CA ILE A 929 30.31 -12.07 41.14
C ILE A 929 30.97 -11.12 42.13
N PRO A 930 32.20 -10.66 41.85
CA PRO A 930 32.91 -9.73 42.71
C PRO A 930 32.20 -8.37 42.72
N VAL A 931 31.84 -7.89 43.91
CA VAL A 931 31.38 -6.52 44.14
C VAL A 931 32.62 -5.63 44.30
N GLU A 932 32.64 -4.48 43.63
CA GLU A 932 33.76 -3.54 43.72
C GLU A 932 33.88 -2.96 45.15
N GLU A 933 35.11 -2.88 45.68
CA GLU A 933 35.35 -2.37 47.04
C GLU A 933 34.81 -0.93 47.22
N GLY A 934 33.92 -0.74 48.19
CA GLY A 934 33.33 0.56 48.52
C GLY A 934 31.95 0.83 47.90
N VAL A 935 31.43 -0.09 47.08
CA VAL A 935 30.06 0.01 46.54
C VAL A 935 29.05 -0.53 47.56
N THR A 936 28.13 0.33 48.01
CA THR A 936 27.05 -0.07 48.94
C THR A 936 25.77 -0.46 48.22
N THR A 937 24.91 -1.19 48.91
CA THR A 937 23.55 -1.56 48.47
C THR A 937 22.74 -0.33 48.05
N ASP A 938 22.75 0.75 48.85
CA ASP A 938 22.06 2.02 48.55
C ASP A 938 22.60 2.74 47.29
N MET A 939 23.90 2.62 46.99
CA MET A 939 24.48 3.16 45.74
C MET A 939 24.02 2.35 44.52
N LEU A 940 23.92 1.03 44.66
CA LEU A 940 23.42 0.15 43.60
C LEU A 940 21.93 0.36 43.36
N ASP A 941 21.11 0.53 44.41
CA ASP A 941 19.69 0.88 44.29
C ASP A 941 19.48 2.18 43.53
N LYS A 942 20.21 3.25 43.87
CA LYS A 942 20.16 4.53 43.14
C LYS A 942 20.57 4.38 41.67
N ARG A 943 21.54 3.51 41.39
CA ARG A 943 22.02 3.24 40.02
C ARG A 943 20.99 2.41 39.23
N LEU A 944 20.32 1.47 39.89
CA LEU A 944 19.26 0.63 39.33
C LEU A 944 18.02 1.49 39.02
N ASP A 945 17.58 2.33 39.95
CA ASP A 945 16.47 3.27 39.77
C ASP A 945 16.75 4.26 38.64
N LYS A 946 17.99 4.77 38.55
CA LYS A 946 18.41 5.62 37.43
C LYS A 946 18.30 4.89 36.08
N PHE A 947 18.86 3.68 35.97
CA PHE A 947 18.81 2.94 34.70
C PHE A 947 17.40 2.47 34.34
N MET A 948 16.56 2.12 35.33
CA MET A 948 15.15 1.77 35.11
C MET A 948 14.37 2.98 34.59
N LYS A 949 14.54 4.16 35.19
CA LYS A 949 13.92 5.42 34.71
C LYS A 949 14.42 5.81 33.31
N GLU A 950 15.70 5.62 33.01
CA GLU A 950 16.25 5.84 31.67
C GLU A 950 15.64 4.87 30.65
N TYR A 951 15.42 3.61 31.03
CA TYR A 951 14.79 2.59 30.18
C TYR A 951 13.29 2.84 29.98
N GLU A 952 12.54 3.21 31.02
CA GLU A 952 11.13 3.60 30.94
C GLU A 952 10.94 4.85 30.06
N ARG A 953 11.82 5.85 30.20
CA ARG A 953 11.80 7.02 29.33
C ARG A 953 12.05 6.63 27.87
N ALA A 954 13.01 5.73 27.60
CA ALA A 954 13.25 5.23 26.27
C ALA A 954 12.06 4.43 25.70
N GLN A 955 11.30 3.71 26.53
CA GLN A 955 10.06 3.04 26.13
C GLN A 955 8.93 4.03 25.83
N MET A 956 8.74 5.05 26.67
CA MET A 956 7.75 6.11 26.42
C MET A 956 8.07 6.89 25.15
N GLU A 957 9.34 7.25 24.92
CA GLU A 957 9.77 7.94 23.71
C GLU A 957 9.64 7.07 22.45
N ALA A 958 9.77 5.75 22.58
CA ALA A 958 9.56 4.79 21.48
C ALA A 958 8.07 4.47 21.23
N GLY A 959 7.19 4.74 22.20
CA GLY A 959 5.74 4.61 22.11
C GLY A 959 5.21 3.18 22.29
N GLY A 960 5.93 2.32 23.01
CA GLY A 960 5.50 0.95 23.31
C GLY A 960 6.63 0.05 23.81
N THR A 961 6.28 -1.16 24.24
CA THR A 961 7.27 -2.15 24.64
C THR A 961 8.03 -2.73 23.42
N ARG A 962 9.17 -3.37 23.68
CA ARG A 962 9.98 -3.99 22.62
C ARG A 962 9.23 -5.06 21.84
N GLU A 963 8.44 -5.87 22.53
CA GLU A 963 7.69 -6.96 21.92
C GLU A 963 6.57 -6.40 21.05
N GLU A 964 5.80 -5.44 21.55
CA GLU A 964 4.75 -4.73 20.81
C GLU A 964 5.31 -4.04 19.57
N LEU A 965 6.39 -3.27 19.70
CA LEU A 965 7.00 -2.57 18.56
C LEU A 965 7.59 -3.53 17.52
N THR A 966 8.08 -4.70 17.95
CA THR A 966 8.59 -5.72 17.03
C THR A 966 7.45 -6.42 16.28
N VAL A 967 6.33 -6.69 16.96
CA VAL A 967 5.11 -7.23 16.35
C VAL A 967 4.50 -6.22 15.38
N ALA A 968 4.35 -4.96 15.80
CA ALA A 968 3.80 -3.88 14.98
C ALA A 968 4.65 -3.64 13.72
N TRP A 969 5.99 -3.65 13.85
CA TRP A 969 6.88 -3.57 12.68
C TRP A 969 6.70 -4.76 11.74
N ARG A 970 6.62 -5.99 12.28
CA ARG A 970 6.44 -7.19 11.46
C ARG A 970 5.11 -7.16 10.71
N GLN A 971 4.02 -6.81 11.40
CA GLN A 971 2.69 -6.64 10.81
C GLN A 971 2.68 -5.56 9.73
N ALA A 972 3.16 -4.35 10.03
CA ALA A 972 3.21 -3.25 9.07
C ALA A 972 4.06 -3.58 7.83
N LYS A 973 5.18 -4.28 8.03
CA LYS A 973 6.05 -4.71 6.93
C LYS A 973 5.40 -5.79 6.07
N GLN A 974 4.67 -6.72 6.68
CA GLN A 974 3.94 -7.77 5.97
C GLN A 974 2.76 -7.17 5.18
N GLU A 975 1.95 -6.31 5.79
CA GLU A 975 0.87 -5.56 5.13
C GLU A 975 1.38 -4.83 3.87
N TYR A 976 2.51 -4.12 3.99
CA TYR A 976 3.13 -3.44 2.86
C TYR A 976 3.59 -4.41 1.76
N GLN A 977 4.22 -5.53 2.12
CA GLN A 977 4.70 -6.51 1.16
C GLN A 977 3.56 -7.20 0.41
N ASP A 978 2.50 -7.58 1.12
CA ASP A 978 1.32 -8.22 0.55
C ASP A 978 0.58 -7.27 -0.40
N ALA A 979 0.37 -6.01 0.01
CA ALA A 979 -0.25 -4.99 -0.83
C ALA A 979 0.57 -4.72 -2.10
N ARG A 980 1.91 -4.62 -1.98
CA ARG A 980 2.82 -4.43 -3.11
C ARG A 980 2.83 -5.64 -4.05
N GLY A 981 2.72 -6.86 -3.53
CA GLY A 981 2.58 -8.08 -4.31
C GLY A 981 1.31 -8.03 -5.17
N GLN A 982 0.17 -7.72 -4.55
CA GLN A 982 -1.12 -7.59 -5.24
C GLN A 982 -1.09 -6.51 -6.34
N LEU A 983 -0.51 -5.34 -6.06
CA LEU A 983 -0.36 -4.28 -7.07
C LEU A 983 0.43 -4.77 -8.29
N THR A 984 1.52 -5.49 -8.05
CA THR A 984 2.38 -6.01 -9.12
C THR A 984 1.63 -7.00 -10.01
N GLU A 985 0.80 -7.87 -9.42
CA GLU A 985 -0.05 -8.80 -10.16
C GLU A 985 -1.13 -8.07 -10.97
N MET A 986 -1.81 -7.09 -10.36
CA MET A 986 -2.83 -6.28 -11.04
C MET A 986 -2.25 -5.49 -12.21
N LEU A 987 -1.05 -4.92 -12.07
CA LEU A 987 -0.35 -4.23 -13.17
C LEU A 987 -0.02 -5.18 -14.33
N ARG A 988 0.45 -6.40 -14.02
CA ARG A 988 0.69 -7.43 -15.05
C ARG A 988 -0.60 -7.81 -15.76
N PHE A 989 -1.69 -8.00 -15.02
CA PHE A 989 -3.00 -8.33 -15.57
C PHE A 989 -3.51 -7.20 -16.48
N ALA A 990 -3.50 -5.95 -16.02
CA ALA A 990 -3.92 -4.79 -16.81
C ALA A 990 -3.11 -4.67 -18.11
N LYS A 991 -1.79 -4.83 -18.04
CA LYS A 991 -0.92 -4.81 -19.23
C LYS A 991 -1.23 -5.95 -20.21
N ALA A 992 -1.55 -7.14 -19.71
CA ALA A 992 -1.95 -8.26 -20.56
C ALA A 992 -3.30 -8.03 -21.25
N VAL A 993 -4.29 -7.49 -20.52
CA VAL A 993 -5.60 -7.12 -21.08
C VAL A 993 -5.46 -6.03 -22.13
N LYS A 994 -4.67 -4.99 -21.86
CA LYS A 994 -4.39 -3.89 -22.80
C LYS A 994 -3.81 -4.40 -24.11
N ARG A 995 -2.75 -5.21 -24.05
CA ARG A 995 -2.16 -5.85 -25.23
C ARG A 995 -3.18 -6.71 -26.00
N ALA A 996 -3.99 -7.47 -25.28
CA ALA A 996 -5.02 -8.29 -25.90
C ALA A 996 -6.12 -7.46 -26.57
N LEU A 997 -6.45 -6.28 -26.02
CA LEU A 997 -7.41 -5.34 -26.60
C LEU A 997 -6.83 -4.67 -27.85
N ASP A 998 -5.58 -4.21 -27.80
CA ASP A 998 -4.88 -3.59 -28.94
C ASP A 998 -4.83 -4.55 -30.14
N GLU A 999 -4.44 -5.80 -29.88
CA GLU A 999 -4.39 -6.88 -30.89
C GLU A 999 -5.78 -7.17 -31.48
N ARG A 1000 -6.82 -7.23 -30.63
CA ARG A 1000 -8.19 -7.46 -31.08
C ARG A 1000 -8.73 -6.31 -31.91
N ASN A 1001 -8.43 -5.06 -31.53
CA ASN A 1001 -8.80 -3.87 -32.27
C ASN A 1001 -8.10 -3.83 -33.63
N HIS A 1002 -6.81 -4.20 -33.69
CA HIS A 1002 -6.07 -4.34 -34.94
C HIS A 1002 -6.73 -5.40 -35.85
N ARG A 1003 -6.97 -6.62 -35.33
CA ARG A 1003 -7.66 -7.69 -36.09
C ARG A 1003 -9.06 -7.31 -36.54
N TRP A 1004 -9.82 -6.56 -35.74
CA TRP A 1004 -11.15 -6.10 -36.11
C TRP A 1004 -11.12 -5.12 -37.29
N LYS A 1005 -10.14 -4.21 -37.33
CA LYS A 1005 -9.95 -3.31 -38.48
C LYS A 1005 -9.62 -4.11 -39.75
N MET A 1006 -8.72 -5.09 -39.63
CA MET A 1006 -8.37 -5.99 -40.73
C MET A 1006 -9.57 -6.82 -41.21
N PHE A 1007 -10.32 -7.40 -40.27
CA PHE A 1007 -11.51 -8.19 -40.57
C PHE A 1007 -12.60 -7.35 -41.25
N ARG A 1008 -12.82 -6.11 -40.79
CA ARG A 1008 -13.72 -5.15 -41.45
C ARG A 1008 -13.27 -4.85 -42.89
N LYS A 1009 -11.98 -4.57 -43.11
CA LYS A 1009 -11.42 -4.31 -44.46
C LYS A 1009 -11.64 -5.51 -45.38
N TYR A 1010 -11.32 -6.72 -44.90
CA TYR A 1010 -11.47 -7.97 -45.63
C TYR A 1010 -12.94 -8.28 -46.00
N ILE A 1011 -13.87 -8.20 -45.04
CA ILE A 1011 -15.31 -8.44 -45.28
C ILE A 1011 -15.87 -7.43 -46.28
N SER A 1012 -15.54 -6.15 -46.13
CA SER A 1012 -15.99 -5.10 -47.04
C SER A 1012 -15.49 -5.34 -48.46
N PHE A 1013 -14.22 -5.73 -48.61
CA PHE A 1013 -13.64 -6.08 -49.90
C PHE A 1013 -14.31 -7.31 -50.52
N ARG A 1014 -14.48 -8.40 -49.74
CA ARG A 1014 -15.12 -9.64 -50.20
C ARG A 1014 -16.55 -9.38 -50.66
N ALA A 1015 -17.32 -8.59 -49.91
CA ALA A 1015 -18.67 -8.18 -50.30
C ALA A 1015 -18.68 -7.32 -51.58
N ARG A 1016 -17.74 -6.36 -51.73
CA ARG A 1016 -17.57 -5.56 -52.97
C ARG A 1016 -17.30 -6.46 -54.18
N PHE A 1017 -16.33 -7.36 -54.07
CA PHE A 1017 -15.92 -8.24 -55.15
C PHE A 1017 -17.06 -9.18 -55.56
N MET A 1018 -17.67 -9.87 -54.59
CA MET A 1018 -18.74 -10.84 -54.86
C MET A 1018 -19.98 -10.19 -55.45
N PHE A 1019 -20.30 -8.96 -55.03
CA PHE A 1019 -21.37 -8.20 -55.65
C PHE A 1019 -21.11 -7.93 -57.14
N SER A 1020 -19.91 -7.46 -57.49
CA SER A 1020 -19.52 -7.23 -58.89
C SER A 1020 -19.50 -8.52 -59.71
N TYR A 1021 -19.04 -9.63 -59.12
CA TYR A 1021 -19.04 -10.95 -59.76
C TYR A 1021 -20.47 -11.43 -60.06
N LEU A 1022 -21.39 -11.39 -59.09
CA LEU A 1022 -22.78 -11.82 -59.27
C LEU A 1022 -23.54 -10.98 -60.31
N LEU A 1023 -23.24 -9.67 -60.40
CA LEU A 1023 -23.80 -8.82 -61.46
C LEU A 1023 -23.28 -9.17 -62.85
N SER A 1024 -22.02 -9.61 -62.96
CA SER A 1024 -21.40 -9.97 -64.24
C SER A 1024 -22.03 -11.21 -64.89
N GLU A 1025 -22.66 -12.11 -64.11
CA GLU A 1025 -23.40 -13.27 -64.63
C GLU A 1025 -24.56 -12.83 -65.56
N ARG A 1026 -25.10 -11.63 -65.37
CA ARG A 1026 -26.13 -11.03 -66.24
C ARG A 1026 -25.60 -9.89 -67.12
N GLN A 1027 -24.28 -9.81 -67.32
CA GLN A 1027 -23.66 -8.77 -68.14
C GLN A 1027 -23.92 -7.33 -67.62
N PHE A 1028 -24.20 -7.19 -66.31
CA PHE A 1028 -24.34 -5.89 -65.64
C PHE A 1028 -23.02 -5.48 -65.00
N ARG A 1029 -22.76 -4.17 -64.93
CA ARG A 1029 -21.64 -3.61 -64.15
C ARG A 1029 -22.18 -2.97 -62.88
N GLY A 1030 -21.47 -3.13 -61.77
CA GLY A 1030 -21.82 -2.42 -60.55
C GLY A 1030 -20.73 -2.47 -59.50
N ARG A 1031 -20.79 -1.51 -58.59
CA ARG A 1031 -19.86 -1.37 -57.46
C ARG A 1031 -20.62 -1.07 -56.18
N VAL A 1032 -20.13 -1.62 -55.08
CA VAL A 1032 -20.54 -1.26 -53.72
C VAL A 1032 -19.57 -0.19 -53.21
N ILE A 1033 -20.12 0.90 -52.69
CA ILE A 1033 -19.37 1.98 -52.06
C ILE A 1033 -19.71 1.94 -50.57
N MET A 1034 -18.72 1.64 -49.73
CA MET A 1034 -18.87 1.59 -48.28
C MET A 1034 -18.05 2.71 -47.65
N ASP A 1035 -18.73 3.65 -47.00
CA ASP A 1035 -18.09 4.64 -46.14
C ASP A 1035 -18.26 4.21 -44.68
N HIS A 1036 -17.18 3.70 -44.10
CA HIS A 1036 -17.16 3.28 -42.70
C HIS A 1036 -17.17 4.47 -41.71
N LYS A 1037 -16.69 5.65 -42.12
CA LYS A 1037 -16.67 6.86 -41.29
C LYS A 1037 -18.06 7.51 -41.28
N GLY A 1038 -18.66 7.70 -42.46
CA GLY A 1038 -20.03 8.18 -42.64
C GLY A 1038 -21.13 7.18 -42.27
N LYS A 1039 -20.77 5.89 -42.09
CA LYS A 1039 -21.71 4.77 -41.85
C LYS A 1039 -22.75 4.63 -42.97
N GLU A 1040 -22.30 4.74 -44.21
CA GLU A 1040 -23.15 4.64 -45.40
C GLU A 1040 -22.68 3.51 -46.34
N LEU A 1041 -23.64 2.81 -46.94
CA LEU A 1041 -23.40 1.79 -47.96
C LEU A 1041 -24.32 2.07 -49.15
N ASP A 1042 -23.74 2.45 -50.28
CA ASP A 1042 -24.47 2.67 -51.52
C ASP A 1042 -24.04 1.68 -52.61
N ILE A 1043 -24.94 1.40 -53.55
CA ILE A 1043 -24.68 0.53 -54.70
C ILE A 1043 -24.98 1.29 -55.99
N LYS A 1044 -24.03 1.23 -56.93
CA LYS A 1044 -24.19 1.79 -58.29
C LYS A 1044 -24.24 0.64 -59.28
N VAL A 1045 -25.24 0.62 -60.16
CA VAL A 1045 -25.46 -0.47 -61.12
C VAL A 1045 -25.79 0.10 -62.50
N GLU A 1046 -25.17 -0.48 -63.53
CA GLU A 1046 -25.32 -0.15 -64.94
C GLU A 1046 -25.71 -1.41 -65.74
N PRO A 1047 -26.90 -1.43 -66.38
CA PRO A 1047 -27.43 -2.61 -67.05
C PRO A 1047 -26.89 -2.88 -68.47
N ASP A 1048 -25.95 -2.08 -68.99
CA ASP A 1048 -25.44 -2.21 -70.37
C ASP A 1048 -23.91 -2.05 -70.40
N LEU A 1049 -23.18 -3.05 -70.93
CA LEU A 1049 -21.71 -3.02 -71.06
C LEU A 1049 -21.20 -2.00 -72.07
N THR A 1050 -22.06 -1.54 -72.99
CA THR A 1050 -21.64 -0.77 -74.17
C THR A 1050 -21.65 0.75 -73.97
N LYS A 1051 -22.22 1.26 -72.87
CA LYS A 1051 -22.26 2.69 -72.55
C LYS A 1051 -21.30 3.01 -71.39
N GLN A 1052 -20.16 3.61 -71.71
CA GLN A 1052 -19.31 4.24 -70.69
C GLN A 1052 -19.87 5.62 -70.34
N SER A 1053 -20.46 5.76 -69.15
CA SER A 1053 -20.70 7.07 -68.53
C SER A 1053 -20.13 7.05 -67.12
N ASP A 1054 -19.25 7.99 -66.77
CA ASP A 1054 -18.59 8.07 -65.45
C ASP A 1054 -19.55 8.18 -64.24
N SER A 1055 -20.84 8.37 -64.49
CA SER A 1055 -21.88 8.61 -63.47
C SER A 1055 -22.98 7.55 -63.51
N GLY A 1056 -22.61 6.29 -63.28
CA GLY A 1056 -23.56 5.17 -63.20
C GLY A 1056 -24.84 5.50 -62.42
N ARG A 1057 -25.97 4.94 -62.88
CA ARG A 1057 -27.30 5.29 -62.39
C ARG A 1057 -27.44 4.98 -60.90
N LYS A 1058 -27.90 5.96 -60.11
CA LYS A 1058 -28.28 5.75 -58.69
C LYS A 1058 -29.43 4.72 -58.64
N THR A 1059 -29.46 3.88 -57.61
CA THR A 1059 -30.49 2.84 -57.41
C THR A 1059 -31.94 3.32 -57.47
N GLN A 1060 -32.19 4.61 -57.26
CA GLN A 1060 -33.51 5.24 -57.36
C GLN A 1060 -34.02 5.41 -58.80
N THR A 1061 -33.14 5.28 -59.81
CA THR A 1061 -33.43 5.51 -61.25
C THR A 1061 -33.45 4.22 -62.08
N LEU A 1062 -33.34 3.06 -61.44
CA LEU A 1062 -33.38 1.73 -62.08
C LEU A 1062 -34.82 1.23 -62.24
N SER A 1063 -35.06 0.32 -63.20
CA SER A 1063 -36.36 -0.34 -63.31
C SER A 1063 -36.66 -1.17 -62.04
N GLY A 1064 -37.93 -1.35 -61.68
CA GLY A 1064 -38.31 -2.09 -60.47
C GLY A 1064 -37.72 -3.51 -60.42
N GLY A 1065 -37.52 -4.13 -61.58
CA GLY A 1065 -36.85 -5.42 -61.73
C GLY A 1065 -35.33 -5.40 -61.52
N GLU A 1066 -34.64 -4.38 -62.04
CA GLU A 1066 -33.19 -4.18 -61.85
C GLU A 1066 -32.84 -3.87 -60.39
N LYS A 1067 -33.71 -3.10 -59.72
CA LYS A 1067 -33.56 -2.79 -58.30
C LYS A 1067 -33.62 -4.07 -57.46
N SER A 1068 -34.64 -4.90 -57.62
CA SER A 1068 -34.76 -6.17 -56.88
C SER A 1068 -33.62 -7.14 -57.19
N PHE A 1069 -33.13 -7.17 -58.43
CA PHE A 1069 -31.99 -8.02 -58.83
C PHE A 1069 -30.69 -7.59 -58.16
N SER A 1070 -30.35 -6.30 -58.22
CA SER A 1070 -29.14 -5.75 -57.59
C SER A 1070 -29.15 -5.96 -56.08
N THR A 1071 -30.28 -5.78 -55.40
CA THR A 1071 -30.34 -5.99 -53.94
C THR A 1071 -30.21 -7.46 -53.54
N ILE A 1072 -30.67 -8.42 -54.38
CA ILE A 1072 -30.41 -9.86 -54.16
C ILE A 1072 -28.93 -10.18 -54.33
N CYS A 1073 -28.25 -9.58 -55.31
CA CYS A 1073 -26.80 -9.72 -55.45
C CYS A 1073 -26.06 -9.20 -54.21
N LEU A 1074 -26.53 -8.09 -53.62
CA LEU A 1074 -25.99 -7.55 -52.38
C LEU A 1074 -26.23 -8.51 -51.19
N LEU A 1075 -27.43 -9.08 -51.09
CA LEU A 1075 -27.74 -10.06 -50.04
C LEU A 1075 -26.81 -11.28 -50.11
N LEU A 1076 -26.64 -11.85 -51.31
CA LEU A 1076 -25.78 -13.00 -51.55
C LEU A 1076 -24.30 -12.67 -51.26
N ALA A 1077 -23.83 -11.48 -51.66
CA ALA A 1077 -22.48 -11.02 -51.36
C ALA A 1077 -22.22 -10.87 -49.85
N ILE A 1078 -23.22 -10.40 -49.09
CA ILE A 1078 -23.12 -10.33 -47.62
C ILE A 1078 -23.17 -11.73 -47.00
N TRP A 1079 -24.04 -12.62 -47.48
CA TRP A 1079 -24.17 -13.99 -46.98
C TRP A 1079 -22.90 -14.82 -47.09
N GLU A 1080 -22.12 -14.58 -48.13
CA GLU A 1080 -20.83 -15.21 -48.34
C GLU A 1080 -19.75 -14.69 -47.36
N ALA A 1081 -19.89 -13.45 -46.87
CA ALA A 1081 -19.04 -12.90 -45.83
C ALA A 1081 -19.51 -13.26 -44.41
N MET A 1082 -20.66 -13.93 -44.27
CA MET A 1082 -21.23 -14.35 -42.99
C MET A 1082 -20.88 -15.79 -42.61
N GLY A 1083 -20.55 -16.00 -41.33
CA GLY A 1083 -20.11 -17.29 -40.78
C GLY A 1083 -21.23 -18.26 -40.34
N SER A 1084 -22.49 -17.82 -40.23
CA SER A 1084 -23.58 -18.71 -39.78
C SER A 1084 -23.81 -19.88 -40.77
N PRO A 1085 -24.09 -21.11 -40.32
CA PRO A 1085 -24.27 -22.28 -41.19
C PRO A 1085 -25.69 -22.40 -41.77
N ILE A 1086 -26.67 -21.64 -41.28
CA ILE A 1086 -28.06 -21.70 -41.74
C ILE A 1086 -28.41 -20.38 -42.43
N ARG A 1087 -29.18 -20.41 -43.52
CA ARG A 1087 -29.74 -19.22 -44.19
C ARG A 1087 -31.23 -19.41 -44.43
N CYS A 1088 -32.03 -18.45 -43.97
CA CYS A 1088 -33.48 -18.52 -44.08
C CYS A 1088 -34.06 -17.29 -44.81
N LEU A 1089 -34.93 -17.53 -45.79
CA LEU A 1089 -35.67 -16.49 -46.52
C LEU A 1089 -37.17 -16.78 -46.53
N ASP A 1090 -37.96 -15.79 -46.13
CA ASP A 1090 -39.43 -15.87 -46.14
C ASP A 1090 -40.05 -14.92 -47.17
N GLU A 1091 -40.72 -15.48 -48.19
CA GLU A 1091 -41.52 -14.75 -49.18
C GLU A 1091 -40.78 -13.61 -49.91
N PHE A 1092 -39.47 -13.75 -50.10
CA PHE A 1092 -38.62 -12.74 -50.75
C PHE A 1092 -38.98 -12.51 -52.23
N ASP A 1093 -39.60 -13.49 -52.88
CA ASP A 1093 -39.96 -13.51 -54.30
C ASP A 1093 -41.29 -12.81 -54.62
N VAL A 1094 -42.08 -12.48 -53.59
CA VAL A 1094 -43.42 -11.85 -53.71
C VAL A 1094 -43.33 -10.43 -54.27
N PHE A 1095 -42.23 -9.73 -54.03
CA PHE A 1095 -42.01 -8.35 -54.48
C PHE A 1095 -41.27 -8.26 -55.83
N MET A 1096 -41.08 -9.40 -56.49
CA MET A 1096 -40.41 -9.49 -57.80
C MET A 1096 -41.42 -9.73 -58.92
N ASP A 1097 -41.12 -9.22 -60.11
CA ASP A 1097 -41.85 -9.56 -61.34
C ASP A 1097 -41.48 -10.97 -61.84
N SER A 1098 -42.32 -11.55 -62.71
CA SER A 1098 -42.22 -12.96 -63.12
C SER A 1098 -40.89 -13.31 -63.81
N VAL A 1099 -40.29 -12.37 -64.56
CA VAL A 1099 -39.04 -12.57 -65.30
C VAL A 1099 -37.82 -12.52 -64.38
N ASN A 1100 -37.73 -11.53 -63.48
CA ASN A 1100 -36.60 -11.48 -62.55
C ASN A 1100 -36.74 -12.53 -61.43
N ARG A 1101 -37.95 -12.96 -61.09
CA ARG A 1101 -38.18 -14.04 -60.13
C ARG A 1101 -37.47 -15.34 -60.55
N ALA A 1102 -37.71 -15.84 -61.77
CA ALA A 1102 -37.08 -17.09 -62.23
C ALA A 1102 -35.54 -17.01 -62.21
N THR A 1103 -34.99 -15.86 -62.61
CA THR A 1103 -33.54 -15.61 -62.65
C THR A 1103 -32.95 -15.58 -61.23
N SER A 1104 -33.58 -14.85 -60.30
CA SER A 1104 -33.12 -14.76 -58.91
C SER A 1104 -33.23 -16.09 -58.16
N MET A 1105 -34.26 -16.90 -58.43
CA MET A 1105 -34.39 -18.25 -57.88
C MET A 1105 -33.23 -19.15 -58.33
N SER A 1106 -32.89 -19.11 -59.62
CA SER A 1106 -31.76 -19.86 -60.17
C SER A 1106 -30.43 -19.43 -59.54
N MET A 1107 -30.20 -18.12 -59.41
CA MET A 1107 -28.99 -17.58 -58.76
C MET A 1107 -28.89 -17.99 -57.29
N MET A 1108 -29.99 -17.98 -56.53
CA MET A 1108 -29.95 -18.39 -55.14
C MET A 1108 -29.68 -19.90 -54.98
N ILE A 1109 -30.24 -20.74 -55.84
CA ILE A 1109 -29.94 -22.18 -55.84
C ILE A 1109 -28.48 -22.41 -56.20
N GLN A 1110 -27.95 -21.69 -57.19
CA GLN A 1110 -26.55 -21.77 -57.58
C GLN A 1110 -25.60 -21.27 -56.47
N ALA A 1111 -25.95 -20.16 -55.81
CA ALA A 1111 -25.22 -19.66 -54.64
C ALA A 1111 -25.26 -20.67 -53.49
N ALA A 1112 -26.41 -21.31 -53.25
CA ALA A 1112 -26.55 -22.35 -52.23
C ALA A 1112 -25.73 -23.62 -52.55
N ARG A 1113 -25.64 -24.01 -53.82
CA ARG A 1113 -24.78 -25.11 -54.30
C ARG A 1113 -23.28 -24.81 -54.21
N ARG A 1114 -22.88 -23.53 -54.26
CA ARG A 1114 -21.49 -23.08 -54.08
C ARG A 1114 -21.12 -22.86 -52.60
N SER A 1115 -22.11 -22.88 -51.71
CA SER A 1115 -21.97 -22.52 -50.30
C SER A 1115 -21.66 -23.73 -49.42
N VAL A 1116 -20.42 -24.22 -49.44
CA VAL A 1116 -20.00 -25.43 -48.70
C VAL A 1116 -20.42 -25.40 -47.23
N GLY A 1117 -21.02 -26.51 -46.77
CA GLY A 1117 -21.41 -26.74 -45.37
C GLY A 1117 -22.62 -25.95 -44.89
N ARG A 1118 -23.34 -25.25 -45.77
CA ARG A 1118 -24.46 -24.36 -45.41
C ARG A 1118 -25.82 -24.94 -45.79
N GLN A 1119 -26.79 -24.79 -44.89
CA GLN A 1119 -28.18 -25.19 -45.05
C GLN A 1119 -29.06 -23.99 -45.42
N PHE A 1120 -29.88 -24.13 -46.45
CA PHE A 1120 -30.80 -23.09 -46.92
C PHE A 1120 -32.25 -23.50 -46.66
N ILE A 1121 -33.06 -22.59 -46.10
CA ILE A 1121 -34.50 -22.77 -45.87
C ILE A 1121 -35.23 -21.61 -46.56
N LEU A 1122 -35.87 -21.90 -47.68
CA LEU A 1122 -36.48 -20.93 -48.57
C LEU A 1122 -38.00 -21.13 -48.59
N ILE A 1123 -38.76 -20.10 -48.21
CA ILE A 1123 -40.23 -20.15 -48.17
C ILE A 1123 -40.79 -19.30 -49.32
N THR A 1124 -41.62 -19.90 -50.17
CA THR A 1124 -42.24 -19.22 -51.33
C THR A 1124 -43.71 -19.61 -51.50
N PRO A 1125 -44.60 -18.69 -51.93
CA PRO A 1125 -46.01 -19.00 -52.16
C PRO A 1125 -46.32 -19.70 -53.50
N GLN A 1126 -45.37 -19.83 -54.43
CA GLN A 1126 -45.64 -20.32 -55.80
C GLN A 1126 -44.95 -21.66 -56.12
N SER A 1127 -45.50 -22.37 -57.11
CA SER A 1127 -44.99 -23.68 -57.57
C SER A 1127 -43.69 -23.52 -58.37
N MET A 1128 -42.70 -24.34 -58.06
CA MET A 1128 -41.34 -24.34 -58.64
C MET A 1128 -41.25 -25.08 -59.99
N SER A 1129 -42.26 -24.93 -60.86
CA SER A 1129 -42.40 -25.74 -62.08
C SER A 1129 -41.33 -25.47 -63.15
N ASN A 1130 -40.62 -24.34 -63.06
CA ASN A 1130 -39.72 -23.82 -64.10
C ASN A 1130 -38.23 -23.94 -63.75
N VAL A 1131 -37.85 -24.65 -62.68
CA VAL A 1131 -36.46 -24.76 -62.20
C VAL A 1131 -36.02 -26.22 -62.17
N GLN A 1132 -34.81 -26.53 -62.65
CA GLN A 1132 -34.23 -27.88 -62.59
C GLN A 1132 -33.81 -28.22 -61.16
N LEU A 1133 -34.53 -29.15 -60.52
CA LEU A 1133 -34.30 -29.60 -59.16
C LEU A 1133 -33.36 -30.81 -59.17
N GLY A 1134 -32.29 -30.77 -58.38
CA GLY A 1134 -31.38 -31.90 -58.15
C GLY A 1134 -31.70 -32.65 -56.85
N GLU A 1135 -30.97 -33.73 -56.56
CA GLU A 1135 -31.11 -34.52 -55.32
C GLU A 1135 -30.72 -33.73 -54.05
N ASP A 1136 -30.07 -32.58 -54.23
CA ASP A 1136 -29.65 -31.63 -53.19
C ASP A 1136 -30.81 -30.75 -52.65
N VAL A 1137 -32.00 -30.83 -53.26
CA VAL A 1137 -33.16 -30.00 -52.95
C VAL A 1137 -34.33 -30.80 -52.35
N SER A 1138 -34.75 -30.43 -51.15
CA SER A 1138 -35.95 -30.98 -50.48
C SER A 1138 -37.13 -30.01 -50.59
N ILE A 1139 -38.27 -30.47 -51.12
CA ILE A 1139 -39.50 -29.64 -51.24
C ILE A 1139 -40.56 -30.12 -50.26
N HIS A 1140 -41.06 -29.20 -49.45
CA HIS A 1140 -42.12 -29.40 -48.47
C HIS A 1140 -43.35 -28.58 -48.88
N LYS A 1141 -44.40 -29.25 -49.37
CA LYS A 1141 -45.66 -28.60 -49.72
C LYS A 1141 -46.59 -28.56 -48.51
N MET A 1142 -46.97 -27.36 -48.07
CA MET A 1142 -47.95 -27.11 -47.02
C MET A 1142 -49.38 -27.32 -47.55
N SER A 1143 -50.27 -27.81 -46.69
CA SER A 1143 -51.69 -27.96 -47.01
C SER A 1143 -52.35 -26.59 -47.26
N ASP A 1144 -53.30 -26.56 -48.18
CA ASP A 1144 -54.07 -25.34 -48.46
C ASP A 1144 -54.96 -25.00 -47.26
N PRO A 1145 -55.15 -23.69 -46.96
CA PRO A 1145 -55.96 -23.28 -45.82
C PRO A 1145 -57.41 -23.75 -45.95
N GLU A 1146 -57.96 -24.33 -44.88
CA GLU A 1146 -59.38 -24.71 -44.82
C GLU A 1146 -60.27 -23.44 -44.91
N ARG A 1147 -61.13 -23.37 -45.94
CA ARG A 1147 -62.03 -22.23 -46.15
C ARG A 1147 -63.04 -22.13 -45.01
N GLY A 1148 -62.92 -21.10 -44.15
CA GLY A 1148 -63.87 -20.83 -43.08
C GLY A 1148 -63.39 -19.92 -41.94
N GLN A 1149 -62.08 -19.69 -41.78
CA GLN A 1149 -61.56 -18.68 -40.84
C GLN A 1149 -61.52 -17.30 -41.50
N THR A 1150 -62.65 -16.62 -41.52
CA THR A 1150 -62.77 -15.21 -41.92
C THR A 1150 -63.04 -14.37 -40.68
N THR A 1151 -61.99 -13.84 -40.04
CA THR A 1151 -61.85 -12.54 -39.33
C THR A 1151 -60.90 -12.61 -38.12
N LEU A 1152 -59.97 -11.66 -38.05
CA LEU A 1152 -59.24 -11.26 -36.83
C LEU A 1152 -60.12 -10.24 -36.08
N PRO A 1153 -60.61 -10.49 -34.87
CA PRO A 1153 -61.12 -9.42 -34.02
C PRO A 1153 -59.93 -8.75 -33.34
N PHE A 1154 -59.57 -7.55 -33.81
CA PHE A 1154 -58.81 -6.58 -33.03
C PHE A 1154 -59.68 -6.18 -31.83
N THR A 1155 -59.26 -6.50 -30.61
CA THR A 1155 -59.71 -5.79 -29.41
C THR A 1155 -58.51 -5.13 -28.75
N GLN A 1156 -58.56 -3.80 -28.71
CA GLN A 1156 -57.69 -2.94 -27.91
C GLN A 1156 -57.88 -3.24 -26.43
N ALA A 1157 -56.78 -3.49 -25.72
CA ALA A 1157 -56.49 -3.00 -24.37
C ALA A 1157 -54.98 -3.08 -24.16
#